data_AF-A0A674ETQ8-F1
#
_entry.id   AF-A0A674ETQ8-F1
#
_cell.length_a   1.000
_cell.length_b   1.000
_cell.length_c   1.000
_cell.angle_alpha   90.00
_cell.angle_beta   90.00
_cell.angle_gamma   90.00
#
_symmetry.space_group_name_H-M   'P 1'
#
loop_
_entity.id
_entity.type
_entity.pdbx_description
1 polymer ?
#
loop_
_entity_poly.entity_id
_entity_poly.type
_entity_poly.pdbx_seq_one_letter_code
_entity_poly.pdbx_strand_id
1 'polypeptide(L)'
;MNDASSTMMKPFRLNWVDLKVNMNRPLAIRRTTTISLGDLMATESNSGQGIREYADFATDTSGASCSENSLEFICELRPGKGLQAGERQEKDLVVVRLPAQCSVHQLRLRICMQTQELNCHPDPLSLLDPEKFILLYPKGEDWYEIFDDCQVLRTLDVPWSCDSRGRQVARIVVSPQPDDTEERQSHHRTLVNLIGHDLDTVAANRLGELSFTRRKLASPRQEELRRRDARAYATEPWTTSAPVPKIQEEQFSRKISVTMHHNDVCFSVKVDINITPEGLIKVFRKIMVDHALECESGDMVLKVCGREEFLSGDFPFSDSLWVRQCLKSMQALHLSVVPMAQLDEDTVRAEDWPLVDSFTGLSSSHEELALEGKDVDDILMISLWDCNRKFRVKLLGFDIPQPPGKPPQFIHVEASILYGSKVVTSVCSTPKAFADEVLWNEWLEFDVLLRNLPRGAKLGLTINACTHDSAATKEYKSPSSGLKAPDQQRGKGKLLYFVNLLLIDHRSVLSQGPHTLHMWAYPEMEEEAFTYKADKLSSATNPDVAESMAITFLLDRYSFPVVLPHSTTSPGSCSSPGQSFPSSSPDSSLSDKSLSPIVSDPFARSSSSPVTTDRARLRRFREESVQYASNLPQFLRSVDWLKPSSVQDVHWLLSHWEPPDLDVSVALELLSVDFADERVRKLAVQRLESLSNDEMLKYLLQLVQTLKVEPYHDSFLARFLIQRALRSKRIGHFFFWYLRSEVAGCPFFRQRMAVVLEAYLLGCGQAMLSSFISQVQAVEALHEVASVVKRLYPDKTDLPSTAAQRLQELLRTCNLPSDFQVPFDPRIRAGRILLDRCKVMASKKKPLWLEFSSMDSPCPSGPPVGIIFKQGDDLRQDMLVIQTLVVMDSIWQEKSLDLNLVPYGCISTGYNIGMIEIVRDAVTIAALQRIQGGTTGAFKNDALFEWLKGKCPLQEIHYQAMERFVNSCAGYCVATYVMGIGDRHNDNIMITDQGNLFHIDFGHILGNTKRFLGVSRERVPFVLTPDFLYVMGRIKGQPSLYFQKFRDICTQAYLSLRSHSRLLVTLFSLMLLTGIPELSAAEDMRYLRDALQDDKGEDSARDHFHQQIAKCEELGWTVQANWWIHMLAGIK
;
A
#
# COMPACT_ATOMS: atom_id res chain seq x y z
N MET A 1 27.49 36.26 47.97
CA MET A 1 27.70 34.86 48.41
C MET A 1 27.97 34.08 47.13
N ASN A 2 29.14 34.24 46.51
CA ASN A 2 30.46 33.60 46.83
C ASN A 2 30.34 32.08 46.60
N ASP A 3 31.07 31.39 45.72
CA ASP A 3 32.32 31.62 44.94
C ASP A 3 32.22 30.75 43.65
N ALA A 4 32.69 31.06 42.43
CA ALA A 4 33.93 31.64 41.89
C ALA A 4 35.10 30.65 41.70
N SER A 5 35.35 30.23 40.44
CA SER A 5 36.65 30.22 39.71
C SER A 5 36.50 29.38 38.42
N SER A 6 36.63 29.82 37.15
CA SER A 6 37.46 30.78 36.39
C SER A 6 38.81 30.25 35.88
N THR A 7 38.92 30.01 34.57
CA THR A 7 40.01 30.47 33.66
C THR A 7 39.57 30.25 32.20
N MET A 8 39.06 31.22 31.42
CA MET A 8 39.73 32.28 30.61
C MET A 8 40.91 31.84 29.70
N MET A 9 40.74 31.89 28.36
CA MET A 9 41.25 32.98 27.50
C MET A 9 40.94 32.79 25.98
N LYS A 10 40.23 33.81 25.46
CA LYS A 10 40.19 34.53 24.16
C LYS A 10 40.91 34.07 22.85
N PRO A 11 40.47 34.63 21.69
CA PRO A 11 40.62 34.11 20.33
C PRO A 11 41.68 34.84 19.48
N PHE A 12 42.02 34.31 18.30
CA PHE A 12 42.80 35.00 17.27
C PHE A 12 42.21 34.85 15.86
N ARG A 13 42.05 36.00 15.17
CA ARG A 13 41.89 36.18 13.72
C ARG A 13 43.28 36.35 13.07
N LEU A 14 43.45 35.96 11.79
CA LEU A 14 43.84 36.83 10.65
C LEU A 14 44.40 36.05 9.42
N ASN A 15 43.81 36.36 8.26
CA ASN A 15 44.35 36.63 6.90
C ASN A 15 45.27 35.68 6.11
N TRP A 16 44.77 35.32 4.91
CA TRP A 16 45.31 35.44 3.53
C TRP A 16 46.81 35.71 3.31
N VAL A 17 47.44 34.93 2.40
CA VAL A 17 48.09 35.38 1.12
C VAL A 17 48.66 34.17 0.33
N ASP A 18 48.57 34.31 -0.99
CA ASP A 18 49.00 33.49 -2.14
C ASP A 18 50.41 32.85 -2.15
N LEU A 19 50.53 31.76 -2.92
CA LEU A 19 51.55 31.67 -3.99
C LEU A 19 51.20 30.60 -5.04
N LYS A 20 50.85 31.07 -6.24
CA LYS A 20 50.87 30.35 -7.51
C LYS A 20 52.31 29.96 -7.88
N VAL A 21 52.51 28.75 -8.42
CA VAL A 21 53.35 28.55 -9.62
C VAL A 21 52.68 27.53 -10.54
N ASN A 22 52.62 27.92 -11.80
CA ASN A 22 52.01 27.30 -12.95
C ASN A 22 53.15 26.74 -13.84
N MET A 23 52.94 25.65 -14.60
CA MET A 23 53.26 25.56 -16.05
C MET A 23 53.25 24.12 -16.61
N ASN A 24 52.35 23.94 -17.60
CA ASN A 24 52.56 23.39 -18.96
C ASN A 24 52.79 21.87 -19.22
N ARG A 25 51.70 21.20 -19.68
CA ARG A 25 51.37 20.75 -21.08
C ARG A 25 52.41 19.90 -21.89
N PRO A 26 52.01 19.18 -22.99
CA PRO A 26 51.00 18.11 -23.18
C PRO A 26 51.48 17.04 -24.24
N LEU A 27 50.54 16.27 -24.83
CA LEU A 27 50.55 15.45 -26.09
C LEU A 27 50.30 13.95 -25.80
N ALA A 28 49.11 13.36 -26.00
CA ALA A 28 48.25 13.20 -27.19
C ALA A 28 48.84 12.31 -28.30
N ILE A 29 48.15 11.18 -28.58
CA ILE A 29 47.74 10.59 -29.89
C ILE A 29 47.51 9.07 -29.68
N ARG A 30 46.27 8.58 -29.57
CA ARG A 30 45.34 8.10 -30.63
C ARG A 30 45.83 6.87 -31.42
N ARG A 31 45.17 5.73 -31.22
CA ARG A 31 44.30 4.98 -32.19
C ARG A 31 44.08 3.53 -31.69
N THR A 32 42.83 3.11 -31.44
CA THR A 32 41.99 2.24 -32.32
C THR A 32 42.71 0.96 -32.75
N THR A 33 42.23 -0.26 -32.51
CA THR A 33 41.06 -0.87 -33.17
C THR A 33 40.69 -2.21 -32.51
N THR A 34 39.42 -2.34 -32.14
CA THR A 34 38.45 -3.44 -32.30
C THR A 34 38.87 -4.81 -32.89
N ILE A 35 38.28 -5.90 -32.33
CA ILE A 35 37.61 -7.08 -32.97
C ILE A 35 38.06 -8.49 -32.50
N SER A 36 37.08 -9.14 -31.85
CA SER A 36 36.53 -10.51 -32.05
C SER A 36 37.17 -11.77 -31.44
N LEU A 37 36.27 -12.47 -30.72
CA LEU A 37 36.05 -13.91 -30.60
C LEU A 37 36.50 -14.75 -31.81
N GLY A 38 36.94 -15.97 -31.53
CA GLY A 38 36.89 -17.07 -32.50
C GLY A 38 37.79 -18.25 -32.17
N ASP A 39 37.20 -19.23 -31.50
CA ASP A 39 37.26 -20.65 -31.86
C ASP A 39 38.46 -21.58 -31.52
N LEU A 40 38.06 -22.60 -30.75
CA LEU A 40 38.21 -24.04 -30.95
C LEU A 40 39.60 -24.72 -30.94
N MET A 41 39.69 -25.58 -29.92
CA MET A 41 40.02 -27.02 -29.97
C MET A 41 41.39 -27.50 -30.46
N ALA A 42 42.06 -28.12 -29.48
CA ALA A 42 42.67 -29.45 -29.50
C ALA A 42 43.81 -29.73 -30.49
N THR A 43 44.97 -30.10 -29.95
CA THR A 43 45.69 -31.31 -30.35
C THR A 43 46.73 -31.69 -29.29
N GLU A 44 46.82 -33.01 -29.11
CA GLU A 44 47.61 -33.78 -28.17
C GLU A 44 49.12 -33.68 -28.42
N SER A 45 49.95 -33.92 -27.40
CA SER A 45 50.73 -35.17 -27.26
C SER A 45 51.96 -35.06 -26.33
N ASN A 46 51.95 -35.95 -25.33
CA ASN A 46 53.03 -36.78 -24.78
C ASN A 46 54.47 -36.26 -24.56
N SER A 47 54.88 -36.26 -23.29
CA SER A 47 55.98 -37.08 -22.72
C SER A 47 55.99 -36.84 -21.20
N GLY A 48 56.24 -37.75 -20.26
CA GLY A 48 56.68 -39.14 -20.29
C GLY A 48 57.41 -39.44 -18.96
N GLN A 49 56.86 -40.37 -18.17
CA GLN A 49 57.50 -41.32 -17.23
C GLN A 49 58.12 -40.91 -15.87
N GLY A 50 57.79 -41.76 -14.87
CA GLY A 50 58.52 -42.05 -13.63
C GLY A 50 57.60 -42.27 -12.40
N ILE A 51 56.79 -43.34 -12.30
CA ILE A 51 57.03 -44.69 -11.72
C ILE A 51 57.33 -44.74 -10.20
N ARG A 52 56.33 -45.25 -9.44
CA ARG A 52 56.29 -46.19 -8.26
C ARG A 52 57.17 -45.87 -7.04
N GLU A 53 56.81 -46.12 -5.77
CA GLU A 53 56.12 -47.24 -5.07
C GLU A 53 56.02 -46.78 -3.57
N TYR A 54 54.94 -46.94 -2.80
CA TYR A 54 54.61 -48.12 -1.98
C TYR A 54 53.25 -47.92 -1.27
N ALA A 55 52.43 -48.97 -1.30
CA ALA A 55 51.32 -49.26 -0.37
C ALA A 55 51.91 -49.80 0.96
N ASP A 56 51.26 -50.00 2.10
CA ASP A 56 49.87 -50.16 2.56
C ASP A 56 49.92 -49.94 4.09
N PHE A 57 48.81 -49.52 4.72
CA PHE A 57 48.31 -50.16 5.95
C PHE A 57 46.87 -49.69 6.17
N ALA A 58 45.95 -50.62 5.94
CA ALA A 58 44.54 -50.51 6.26
C ALA A 58 44.32 -50.68 7.77
N THR A 59 43.41 -49.89 8.33
CA THR A 59 42.62 -50.27 9.51
C THR A 59 41.19 -49.78 9.33
N ASP A 60 40.30 -50.76 9.20
CA ASP A 60 38.88 -50.79 9.55
C ASP A 60 38.14 -49.46 9.74
N THR A 61 37.25 -49.17 8.78
CA THR A 61 35.89 -48.73 9.14
C THR A 61 34.90 -49.39 8.20
N SER A 62 34.00 -50.16 8.81
CA SER A 62 32.72 -50.65 8.32
C SER A 62 32.12 -49.83 7.17
N GLY A 63 31.75 -50.53 6.10
CA GLY A 63 30.93 -49.97 5.03
C GLY A 63 29.59 -49.48 5.56
N ALA A 64 29.49 -48.17 5.75
CA ALA A 64 28.22 -47.47 5.67
C ALA A 64 28.03 -47.10 4.18
N SER A 65 26.92 -47.53 3.60
CA SER A 65 26.46 -47.00 2.32
C SER A 65 26.47 -45.47 2.42
N CYS A 66 27.21 -44.81 1.54
CA CYS A 66 27.21 -43.36 1.46
C CYS A 66 25.80 -42.96 1.02
N SER A 67 24.95 -42.52 1.95
CA SER A 67 23.61 -42.03 1.62
C SER A 67 23.76 -40.79 0.75
N GLU A 68 22.95 -40.67 -0.30
CA GLU A 68 22.87 -39.52 -1.22
C GLU A 68 22.48 -38.18 -0.51
N ASN A 69 22.49 -38.13 0.83
CA ASN A 69 22.00 -37.05 1.68
C ASN A 69 23.05 -36.44 2.62
N SER A 70 24.36 -36.67 2.44
CA SER A 70 25.40 -36.02 3.27
C SER A 70 25.97 -34.76 2.60
N LEU A 71 25.91 -33.63 3.31
CA LEU A 71 26.44 -32.33 2.89
C LEU A 71 27.78 -32.04 3.59
N GLU A 72 28.72 -31.46 2.86
CA GLU A 72 30.02 -31.02 3.39
C GLU A 72 30.12 -29.48 3.35
N PHE A 73 30.54 -28.87 4.45
CA PHE A 73 30.72 -27.43 4.60
C PHE A 73 32.19 -27.14 4.89
N ILE A 74 32.81 -26.31 4.05
CA ILE A 74 34.15 -25.76 4.28
C ILE A 74 33.98 -24.38 4.91
N CYS A 75 34.35 -24.24 6.18
CA CYS A 75 34.10 -23.07 6.99
C CYS A 75 35.37 -22.26 7.20
N GLU A 76 35.42 -21.02 6.70
CA GLU A 76 36.52 -20.07 6.93
C GLU A 76 36.24 -19.22 8.17
N LEU A 77 37.08 -19.32 9.20
CA LEU A 77 36.97 -18.54 10.43
C LEU A 77 37.68 -17.19 10.27
N ARG A 78 36.95 -16.07 10.40
CA ARG A 78 37.57 -14.73 10.44
C ARG A 78 37.81 -14.29 11.89
N PRO A 79 39.03 -13.87 12.26
CA PRO A 79 39.32 -13.44 13.62
C PRO A 79 38.56 -12.15 13.98
N GLY A 80 38.05 -12.08 15.21
CA GLY A 80 37.54 -10.84 15.80
C GLY A 80 38.62 -9.77 15.92
N LYS A 81 38.24 -8.48 15.95
CA LYS A 81 39.19 -7.37 16.14
C LYS A 81 40.05 -7.61 17.38
N GLY A 82 41.36 -7.78 17.20
CA GLY A 82 42.33 -7.99 18.28
C GLY A 82 43.52 -8.90 17.96
N LEU A 83 43.45 -9.71 16.89
CA LEU A 83 44.59 -10.51 16.41
C LEU A 83 45.21 -9.88 15.17
N GLN A 84 46.54 -9.65 15.21
CA GLN A 84 47.28 -9.07 14.09
C GLN A 84 47.18 -9.95 12.84
N ALA A 85 46.96 -9.31 11.69
CA ALA A 85 47.03 -9.91 10.38
C ALA A 85 48.48 -10.30 10.03
N GLY A 86 48.93 -11.45 10.54
CA GLY A 86 50.22 -12.04 10.22
C GLY A 86 50.06 -13.53 9.90
N GLU A 87 50.32 -13.88 8.64
CA GLU A 87 50.39 -15.25 8.08
C GLU A 87 49.12 -16.11 8.16
N ARG A 88 48.30 -16.07 7.09
CA ARG A 88 47.23 -17.07 6.83
C ARG A 88 47.86 -18.48 6.75
N GLN A 89 47.73 -19.28 7.81
CA GLN A 89 48.03 -20.72 7.78
C GLN A 89 46.75 -21.51 7.45
N GLU A 90 46.88 -22.77 6.99
CA GLU A 90 45.77 -23.75 6.82
C GLU A 90 44.92 -24.01 8.09
N LYS A 91 45.20 -23.33 9.21
CA LYS A 91 44.54 -23.46 10.51
C LYS A 91 43.19 -22.74 10.63
N ASP A 92 42.81 -21.92 9.65
CA ASP A 92 41.57 -21.12 9.69
C ASP A 92 40.37 -21.79 8.99
N LEU A 93 40.54 -23.03 8.49
CA LEU A 93 39.52 -23.78 7.78
C LEU A 93 39.02 -24.96 8.61
N VAL A 94 37.71 -25.02 8.83
CA VAL A 94 37.03 -26.12 9.52
C VAL A 94 36.10 -26.83 8.56
N VAL A 95 36.25 -28.15 8.41
CA VAL A 95 35.38 -28.96 7.53
C VAL A 95 34.34 -29.69 8.37
N VAL A 96 33.07 -29.46 8.07
CA VAL A 96 31.94 -30.05 8.77
C VAL A 96 31.13 -30.92 7.81
N ARG A 97 30.72 -32.10 8.26
CA ARG A 97 29.85 -33.02 7.51
C ARG A 97 28.58 -33.27 8.30
N LEU A 98 27.44 -33.05 7.67
CA LEU A 98 26.12 -33.23 8.27
C LEU A 98 25.12 -33.77 7.25
N PRO A 99 24.10 -34.53 7.68
CA PRO A 99 22.97 -34.86 6.84
C PRO A 99 22.22 -33.62 6.33
N ALA A 100 21.62 -33.73 5.15
CA ALA A 100 20.89 -32.68 4.45
C ALA A 100 19.67 -32.14 5.23
N GLN A 101 19.07 -33.00 6.05
CA GLN A 101 17.91 -32.68 6.90
C GLN A 101 18.27 -31.95 8.20
N CYS A 102 19.57 -31.78 8.50
CA CYS A 102 20.00 -31.04 9.69
C CYS A 102 19.58 -29.57 9.63
N SER A 103 19.51 -28.94 10.80
CA SER A 103 19.29 -27.51 10.92
C SER A 103 20.59 -26.70 10.89
N VAL A 104 20.47 -25.41 10.61
CA VAL A 104 21.58 -24.46 10.73
C VAL A 104 22.15 -24.42 12.15
N HIS A 105 21.31 -24.56 13.19
CA HIS A 105 21.80 -24.68 14.57
C HIS A 105 22.75 -25.88 14.75
N GLN A 106 22.43 -27.03 14.16
CA GLN A 106 23.31 -28.20 14.21
C GLN A 106 24.60 -27.99 13.42
N LEU A 107 24.55 -27.24 12.32
CA LEU A 107 25.75 -26.79 11.62
C LEU A 107 26.64 -25.94 12.53
N ARG A 108 26.08 -24.93 13.21
CA ARG A 108 26.83 -24.13 14.20
C ARG A 108 27.43 -24.98 15.31
N LEU A 109 26.65 -25.92 15.86
CA LEU A 109 27.12 -26.84 16.90
C LEU A 109 28.32 -27.65 16.42
N ARG A 110 28.24 -28.19 15.20
CA ARG A 110 29.32 -29.02 14.65
C ARG A 110 30.56 -28.20 14.28
N ILE A 111 30.39 -26.96 13.80
CA ILE A 111 31.49 -25.99 13.63
C ILE A 111 32.16 -25.72 14.97
N CYS A 112 31.39 -25.41 16.02
CA CYS A 112 31.91 -25.16 17.37
C CYS A 112 32.72 -26.36 17.90
N MET A 113 32.17 -27.57 17.81
CA MET A 113 32.85 -28.78 18.27
C MET A 113 34.17 -29.03 17.52
N GLN A 114 34.15 -28.93 16.19
CA GLN A 114 35.37 -29.12 15.38
C GLN A 114 36.40 -28.03 15.64
N THR A 115 35.96 -26.78 15.84
CA THR A 115 36.85 -25.66 16.18
C THR A 115 37.53 -25.88 17.54
N GLN A 116 36.80 -26.43 18.51
CA GLN A 116 37.32 -26.79 19.82
C GLN A 116 38.31 -27.97 19.73
N GLU A 117 37.99 -29.00 18.95
CA GLU A 117 38.86 -30.17 18.71
C GLU A 117 40.18 -29.77 18.03
N LEU A 118 40.14 -28.83 17.08
CA LEU A 118 41.30 -28.34 16.33
C LEU A 118 42.04 -27.19 17.04
N ASN A 119 41.49 -26.67 18.15
CA ASN A 119 42.00 -25.52 18.91
C ASN A 119 42.30 -24.29 18.03
N CYS A 120 41.41 -23.99 17.07
CA CYS A 120 41.59 -22.92 16.08
C CYS A 120 40.81 -21.62 16.38
N HIS A 121 40.11 -21.52 17.51
CA HIS A 121 39.49 -20.28 17.98
C HIS A 121 39.61 -20.13 19.50
N PRO A 122 39.90 -18.92 20.04
CA PRO A 122 40.11 -18.72 21.48
C PRO A 122 38.86 -18.92 22.34
N ASP A 123 37.67 -18.67 21.77
CA ASP A 123 36.37 -18.93 22.41
C ASP A 123 35.43 -19.66 21.42
N PRO A 124 35.54 -20.98 21.27
CA PRO A 124 34.70 -21.73 20.32
C PRO A 124 33.21 -21.62 20.63
N LEU A 125 32.83 -21.47 21.90
CA LEU A 125 31.42 -21.38 22.32
C LEU A 125 30.74 -20.12 21.81
N SER A 126 31.48 -19.01 21.63
CA SER A 126 30.92 -17.79 21.03
C SER A 126 30.41 -17.99 19.60
N LEU A 127 30.87 -19.04 18.87
CA LEU A 127 30.43 -19.33 17.51
C LEU A 127 28.98 -19.87 17.46
N LEU A 128 28.47 -20.36 18.59
CA LEU A 128 27.08 -20.78 18.72
C LEU A 128 26.11 -19.59 18.78
N ASP A 129 26.61 -18.43 19.20
CA ASP A 129 25.82 -17.22 19.38
C ASP A 129 25.69 -16.46 18.04
N PRO A 130 24.51 -16.48 17.40
CA PRO A 130 24.31 -15.83 16.11
C PRO A 130 24.35 -14.30 16.20
N GLU A 131 24.28 -13.72 17.41
CA GLU A 131 24.47 -12.28 17.61
C GLU A 131 25.96 -11.90 17.65
N LYS A 132 26.85 -12.82 18.02
CA LYS A 132 28.30 -12.57 17.99
C LYS A 132 28.93 -12.94 16.66
N PHE A 133 28.54 -14.09 16.10
CA PHE A 133 29.11 -14.62 14.86
C PHE A 133 28.02 -15.02 13.86
N ILE A 134 28.11 -14.44 12.67
CA ILE A 134 27.20 -14.72 11.55
C ILE A 134 27.86 -15.69 10.56
N LEU A 135 27.04 -16.57 9.99
CA LEU A 135 27.45 -17.50 8.94
C LEU A 135 27.10 -16.88 7.59
N LEU A 136 28.08 -16.75 6.71
CA LEU A 136 27.95 -16.07 5.44
C LEU A 136 28.33 -16.96 4.26
N TYR A 137 27.70 -16.75 3.12
CA TYR A 137 28.15 -17.31 1.85
C TYR A 137 28.05 -16.27 0.72
N PRO A 138 28.98 -16.28 -0.25
CA PRO A 138 28.88 -15.43 -1.41
C PRO A 138 27.91 -16.03 -2.43
N LYS A 139 27.08 -15.20 -3.06
CA LYS A 139 26.26 -15.59 -4.22
C LYS A 139 26.19 -14.42 -5.19
N GLY A 140 26.81 -14.59 -6.36
CA GLY A 140 27.01 -13.48 -7.30
C GLY A 140 27.97 -12.45 -6.72
N GLU A 141 27.55 -11.18 -6.73
CA GLU A 141 28.31 -10.06 -6.16
C GLU A 141 27.96 -9.78 -4.68
N ASP A 142 26.93 -10.45 -4.15
CA ASP A 142 26.39 -10.20 -2.82
C ASP A 142 26.81 -11.27 -1.79
N TRP A 143 26.75 -10.88 -0.52
CA TRP A 143 26.92 -11.78 0.62
C TRP A 143 25.58 -12.07 1.27
N TYR A 144 25.33 -13.35 1.55
CA TYR A 144 24.11 -13.83 2.18
C TYR A 144 24.41 -14.39 3.56
N GLU A 145 23.60 -14.03 4.53
CA GLU A 145 23.60 -14.57 5.88
C GLU A 145 22.70 -15.80 5.97
N ILE A 146 23.24 -16.88 6.51
CA ILE A 146 22.45 -18.02 6.98
C ILE A 146 21.80 -17.60 8.30
N PHE A 147 20.64 -16.96 8.19
CA PHE A 147 20.05 -16.16 9.26
C PHE A 147 19.19 -16.96 10.25
N ASP A 148 18.42 -17.94 9.74
CA ASP A 148 17.47 -18.73 10.51
C ASP A 148 18.10 -20.04 10.98
N ASP A 149 18.34 -20.14 12.29
CA ASP A 149 18.95 -21.33 12.91
C ASP A 149 18.05 -22.59 12.80
N CYS A 150 16.76 -22.42 12.51
CA CYS A 150 15.82 -23.52 12.27
C CYS A 150 15.76 -23.96 10.80
N GLN A 151 16.39 -23.23 9.87
CA GLN A 151 16.37 -23.57 8.45
C GLN A 151 17.05 -24.92 8.20
N VAL A 152 16.47 -25.72 7.30
CA VAL A 152 17.02 -27.01 6.87
C VAL A 152 18.21 -26.78 5.93
N LEU A 153 19.33 -27.47 6.13
CA LEU A 153 20.56 -27.24 5.38
C LEU A 153 20.40 -27.43 3.86
N ARG A 154 19.59 -28.40 3.41
CA ARG A 154 19.31 -28.60 1.97
C ARG A 154 18.54 -27.45 1.32
N THR A 155 17.75 -26.68 2.08
CA THR A 155 17.01 -25.53 1.54
C THR A 155 17.86 -24.28 1.41
N LEU A 156 19.10 -24.31 1.90
CA LEU A 156 20.05 -23.22 1.74
C LEU A 156 20.34 -23.00 0.26
N ASP A 157 20.24 -21.74 -0.15
CA ASP A 157 20.53 -21.28 -1.50
C ASP A 157 22.02 -20.99 -1.72
N VAL A 158 22.87 -21.78 -1.04
CA VAL A 158 24.32 -21.70 -1.15
C VAL A 158 24.78 -22.25 -2.50
N PRO A 159 25.85 -21.70 -3.10
CA PRO A 159 26.46 -22.31 -4.29
C PRO A 159 27.04 -23.70 -3.97
N TRP A 160 26.30 -24.75 -4.32
CA TRP A 160 26.73 -26.13 -4.17
C TRP A 160 27.71 -26.51 -5.27
N SER A 161 28.83 -27.12 -4.88
CA SER A 161 29.79 -27.77 -5.79
C SER A 161 29.77 -29.28 -5.55
N CYS A 162 30.12 -30.08 -6.55
CA CYS A 162 30.27 -31.53 -6.37
C CYS A 162 31.75 -31.88 -6.22
N ASP A 163 32.10 -32.65 -5.19
CA ASP A 163 33.44 -33.20 -5.08
C ASP A 163 33.67 -34.37 -6.05
N SER A 164 34.92 -34.87 -6.09
CA SER A 164 35.31 -36.02 -6.91
C SER A 164 34.53 -37.32 -6.63
N ARG A 165 33.75 -37.37 -5.55
CA ARG A 165 32.92 -38.50 -5.12
C ARG A 165 31.42 -38.23 -5.31
N GLY A 166 31.04 -37.11 -5.94
CA GLY A 166 29.66 -36.72 -6.20
C GLY A 166 28.92 -36.09 -5.00
N ARG A 167 29.63 -35.75 -3.92
CA ARG A 167 29.04 -35.14 -2.71
C ARG A 167 28.90 -33.64 -2.88
N GLN A 168 27.81 -33.08 -2.34
CA GLN A 168 27.57 -31.64 -2.35
C GLN A 168 28.41 -30.93 -1.28
N VAL A 169 29.20 -29.96 -1.72
CA VAL A 169 30.12 -29.17 -0.90
C VAL A 169 29.78 -27.68 -1.03
N ALA A 170 29.64 -26.99 0.10
CA ALA A 170 29.45 -25.54 0.17
C ALA A 170 30.58 -24.86 0.95
N ARG A 171 30.92 -23.62 0.58
CA ARG A 171 31.87 -22.78 1.32
C ARG A 171 31.12 -21.72 2.12
N ILE A 172 31.42 -21.61 3.40
CA ILE A 172 30.84 -20.62 4.31
C ILE A 172 31.93 -19.88 5.08
N VAL A 173 31.65 -18.63 5.42
CA VAL A 173 32.54 -17.75 6.20
C VAL A 173 31.86 -17.47 7.54
N VAL A 174 32.59 -17.70 8.63
CA VAL A 174 32.16 -17.35 9.98
C VAL A 174 32.79 -16.02 10.34
N SER A 175 31.96 -14.98 10.48
CA SER A 175 32.41 -13.61 10.67
C SER A 175 31.84 -13.02 11.96
N PRO A 176 32.60 -12.21 12.72
CA PRO A 176 32.05 -11.44 13.81
C PRO A 176 31.00 -10.44 13.29
N GLN A 177 30.00 -10.12 14.12
CA GLN A 177 29.01 -9.10 13.81
C GLN A 177 29.67 -7.71 13.78
N PRO A 178 29.31 -6.82 12.83
CA PRO A 178 29.86 -5.47 12.77
C PRO A 178 29.43 -4.60 13.97
N ASP A 179 30.35 -3.77 14.47
CA ASP A 179 30.08 -2.80 15.54
C ASP A 179 29.04 -1.74 15.11
N ASP A 180 28.23 -1.27 16.06
CA ASP A 180 27.33 -0.13 15.84
C ASP A 180 28.13 1.19 15.79
N THR A 181 27.94 1.96 14.72
CA THR A 181 28.68 3.21 14.46
C THR A 181 27.83 4.44 14.78
N GLU A 182 28.43 5.58 15.12
CA GLU A 182 27.68 6.83 15.35
C GLU A 182 26.86 7.25 14.13
N GLU A 183 27.37 7.01 12.92
CA GLU A 183 26.68 7.29 11.66
C GLU A 183 25.42 6.41 11.50
N ARG A 184 25.50 5.14 11.91
CA ARG A 184 24.35 4.23 11.94
C ARG A 184 23.30 4.68 12.96
N GLN A 185 23.71 5.08 14.16
CA GLN A 185 22.81 5.63 15.17
C GLN A 185 22.15 6.94 14.71
N SER A 186 22.89 7.80 14.00
CA SER A 186 22.33 9.02 13.40
C SER A 186 21.28 8.70 12.34
N HIS A 187 21.57 7.78 11.43
CA HIS A 187 20.63 7.37 10.38
C HIS A 187 19.38 6.72 10.97
N HIS A 188 19.55 5.86 11.99
CA HIS A 188 18.44 5.25 12.71
C HIS A 188 17.53 6.32 13.35
N ARG A 189 18.09 7.34 14.03
CA ARG A 189 17.29 8.46 14.57
C ARG A 189 16.50 9.20 13.49
N THR A 190 17.08 9.39 12.30
CA THR A 190 16.36 9.97 11.15
C THR A 190 15.20 9.09 10.73
N LEU A 191 15.39 7.78 10.59
CA LEU A 191 14.32 6.84 10.23
C LEU A 191 13.21 6.82 11.27
N VAL A 192 13.55 6.76 12.57
CA VAL A 192 12.57 6.81 13.67
C VAL A 192 11.73 8.08 13.62
N ASN A 193 12.36 9.24 13.36
CA ASN A 193 11.65 10.51 13.21
C ASN A 193 10.68 10.51 12.01
N LEU A 194 11.13 10.03 10.86
CA LEU A 194 10.33 9.97 9.65
C LEU A 194 9.16 9.00 9.77
N ILE A 195 9.38 7.83 10.36
CA ILE A 195 8.36 6.80 10.57
C ILE A 195 7.38 7.21 11.68
N GLY A 196 7.88 7.86 12.73
CA GLY A 196 7.11 8.13 13.96
C GLY A 196 6.97 6.91 14.88
N HIS A 197 7.79 5.87 14.69
CA HIS A 197 7.80 4.65 15.50
C HIS A 197 9.20 4.01 15.49
N ASP A 198 9.65 3.57 16.67
CA ASP A 198 10.94 2.91 16.85
C ASP A 198 10.79 1.39 16.78
N LEU A 199 11.26 0.80 15.67
CA LEU A 199 11.22 -0.64 15.44
C LEU A 199 12.24 -1.42 16.26
N ASP A 200 13.37 -0.81 16.66
CA ASP A 200 14.44 -1.51 17.38
C ASP A 200 14.02 -1.84 18.82
N THR A 201 13.20 -0.99 19.44
CA THR A 201 12.61 -1.26 20.77
C THR A 201 11.67 -2.48 20.79
N VAL A 202 11.07 -2.81 19.64
CA VAL A 202 10.05 -3.85 19.51
C VAL A 202 10.62 -5.13 18.89
N ALA A 203 11.67 -5.02 18.06
CA ALA A 203 12.34 -6.12 17.37
C ALA A 203 13.39 -6.85 18.24
N ALA A 204 13.13 -7.02 19.55
CA ALA A 204 14.09 -7.58 20.49
C ALA A 204 14.42 -9.07 20.23
N ASN A 205 13.52 -9.82 19.59
CA ASN A 205 13.77 -11.21 19.22
C ASN A 205 14.30 -11.28 17.77
N ARG A 206 15.55 -11.76 17.60
CA ARG A 206 16.17 -11.99 16.29
C ARG A 206 15.31 -12.84 15.35
N LEU A 207 14.66 -13.89 15.87
CA LEU A 207 13.78 -14.79 15.12
C LEU A 207 12.30 -14.38 15.18
N GLY A 208 12.00 -13.18 15.70
CA GLY A 208 10.67 -12.60 15.63
C GLY A 208 10.32 -12.20 14.20
N GLU A 209 9.03 -12.23 13.87
CA GLU A 209 8.52 -11.92 12.53
C GLU A 209 8.97 -10.54 12.03
N LEU A 210 9.02 -9.54 12.92
CA LEU A 210 9.41 -8.18 12.59
C LEU A 210 10.88 -8.12 12.12
N SER A 211 11.81 -8.66 12.91
CA SER A 211 13.24 -8.76 12.60
C SER A 211 13.46 -9.55 11.31
N PHE A 212 12.77 -10.67 11.17
CA PHE A 212 12.82 -11.50 9.97
C PHE A 212 12.37 -10.73 8.72
N THR A 213 11.28 -9.96 8.83
CA THR A 213 10.74 -9.16 7.73
C THR A 213 11.71 -8.06 7.30
N ARG A 214 12.34 -7.35 8.25
CA ARG A 214 13.37 -6.34 7.95
C ARG A 214 14.48 -6.92 7.08
N ARG A 215 14.93 -8.13 7.40
CA ARG A 215 15.95 -8.85 6.60
C ARG A 215 15.41 -9.30 5.25
N LYS A 216 14.22 -9.89 5.18
CA LYS A 216 13.61 -10.37 3.93
C LYS A 216 13.34 -9.27 2.91
N LEU A 217 12.98 -8.06 3.36
CA LEU A 217 12.68 -6.93 2.48
C LEU A 217 13.93 -6.26 1.89
N ALA A 218 15.13 -6.57 2.39
CA ALA A 218 16.40 -6.10 1.84
C ALA A 218 16.61 -6.54 0.38
N SER A 219 16.44 -7.84 0.11
CA SER A 219 16.66 -8.44 -1.21
C SER A 219 15.79 -7.83 -2.33
N PRO A 220 14.44 -7.75 -2.20
CA PRO A 220 13.61 -7.13 -3.25
C PRO A 220 13.89 -5.63 -3.42
N ARG A 221 14.31 -4.93 -2.35
CA ARG A 221 14.73 -3.53 -2.41
C ARG A 221 16.01 -3.37 -3.21
N GLN A 222 17.06 -4.14 -2.89
CA GLN A 222 18.32 -4.08 -3.63
C GLN A 222 18.14 -4.44 -5.11
N GLU A 223 17.33 -5.44 -5.40
CA GLU A 223 17.04 -5.84 -6.79
C GLU A 223 16.37 -4.70 -7.57
N GLU A 224 15.42 -4.00 -6.97
CA GLU A 224 14.79 -2.84 -7.60
C GLU A 224 15.81 -1.70 -7.80
N LEU A 225 16.66 -1.43 -6.81
CA LEU A 225 17.70 -0.40 -6.91
C LEU A 225 18.72 -0.67 -8.01
N ARG A 226 19.11 -1.94 -8.24
CA ARG A 226 19.99 -2.33 -9.35
C ARG A 226 19.35 -2.12 -10.72
N ARG A 227 18.03 -2.33 -10.82
CA ARG A 227 17.25 -2.18 -12.07
C ARG A 227 16.81 -0.74 -12.33
N ARG A 228 16.80 0.10 -11.29
CA ARG A 228 16.29 1.47 -11.36
C ARG A 228 17.17 2.34 -12.26
N ASP A 229 16.56 2.90 -13.31
CA ASP A 229 17.20 3.94 -14.11
C ASP A 229 17.28 5.24 -13.31
N ALA A 230 18.49 5.71 -13.02
CA ALA A 230 18.73 6.87 -12.17
C ALA A 230 18.12 8.16 -12.76
N ARG A 231 18.19 8.32 -14.09
CA ARG A 231 17.66 9.51 -14.77
C ARG A 231 16.13 9.53 -14.74
N ALA A 232 15.49 8.41 -15.08
CA ALA A 232 14.04 8.28 -15.08
C ALA A 232 13.46 8.42 -13.66
N TYR A 233 14.16 7.92 -12.63
CA TYR A 233 13.74 8.14 -11.24
C TYR A 233 13.85 9.60 -10.82
N ALA A 234 14.98 10.25 -11.12
CA ALA A 234 15.22 11.64 -10.76
C ALA A 234 14.27 12.62 -11.47
N THR A 235 13.88 12.30 -12.70
CA THR A 235 13.15 13.20 -13.62
C THR A 235 11.80 12.62 -14.09
N GLU A 236 11.19 11.78 -13.25
CA GLU A 236 9.95 11.06 -13.59
C GLU A 236 8.88 12.01 -14.18
N PRO A 237 8.51 11.84 -15.46
CA PRO A 237 7.50 12.68 -16.08
C PRO A 237 6.10 12.27 -15.64
N TRP A 238 5.22 13.25 -15.44
CA TRP A 238 3.81 13.01 -15.13
C TRP A 238 3.00 12.96 -16.42
N THR A 239 2.77 11.74 -16.91
CA THR A 239 2.08 11.47 -18.17
C THR A 239 0.76 10.73 -17.98
N THR A 240 -0.07 10.72 -19.02
CA THR A 240 -1.30 9.93 -19.09
C THR A 240 -1.42 9.22 -20.44
N SER A 241 -2.01 8.03 -20.43
CA SER A 241 -2.38 7.28 -21.63
C SER A 241 -3.78 7.62 -22.14
N ALA A 242 -4.54 8.47 -21.43
CA ALA A 242 -5.89 8.83 -21.84
C ALA A 242 -5.88 9.53 -23.21
N PRO A 243 -6.84 9.24 -24.10
CA PRO A 243 -6.93 9.92 -25.38
C PRO A 243 -7.19 11.41 -25.17
N VAL A 244 -6.74 12.23 -26.12
CA VAL A 244 -7.06 13.67 -26.12
C VAL A 244 -8.56 13.83 -26.40
N PRO A 245 -9.31 14.61 -25.61
CA PRO A 245 -10.73 14.83 -25.86
C PRO A 245 -10.99 15.41 -27.25
N LYS A 246 -12.03 14.93 -27.95
CA LYS A 246 -12.40 15.38 -29.31
C LYS A 246 -12.52 16.89 -29.48
N ILE A 247 -13.02 17.58 -28.45
CA ILE A 247 -13.17 19.05 -28.43
C ILE A 247 -11.80 19.75 -28.52
N GLN A 248 -10.74 19.09 -28.05
CA GLN A 248 -9.38 19.61 -28.04
C GLN A 248 -8.56 19.14 -29.25
N GLU A 249 -9.01 18.16 -30.05
CA GLU A 249 -8.28 17.68 -31.23
C GLU A 249 -7.89 18.81 -32.20
N GLU A 250 -8.77 19.79 -32.42
CA GLU A 250 -8.46 20.96 -33.25
C GLU A 250 -7.37 21.86 -32.63
N GLN A 251 -7.30 21.98 -31.31
CA GLN A 251 -6.25 22.73 -30.62
C GLN A 251 -4.92 21.96 -30.64
N PHE A 252 -4.97 20.63 -30.53
CA PHE A 252 -3.81 19.75 -30.61
C PHE A 252 -3.26 19.62 -32.04
N SER A 253 -4.02 19.98 -33.06
CA SER A 253 -3.52 20.08 -34.45
C SER A 253 -2.62 21.30 -34.70
N ARG A 254 -2.49 22.23 -33.74
CA ARG A 254 -1.75 23.49 -33.89
C ARG A 254 -0.36 23.41 -33.26
N LYS A 255 0.59 24.16 -33.82
CA LYS A 255 1.90 24.36 -33.19
C LYS A 255 1.76 25.10 -31.85
N ILE A 256 2.34 24.54 -30.80
CA ILE A 256 2.36 25.14 -29.45
C ILE A 256 3.55 26.09 -29.32
N SER A 257 3.36 27.22 -28.62
CA SER A 257 4.44 28.16 -28.31
C SER A 257 5.10 27.73 -27.00
N VAL A 258 6.39 27.42 -27.05
CA VAL A 258 7.18 27.00 -25.89
C VAL A 258 8.30 27.99 -25.67
N THR A 259 8.41 28.50 -24.45
CA THR A 259 9.49 29.40 -24.03
C THR A 259 10.48 28.62 -23.16
N MET A 260 11.72 28.51 -23.63
CA MET A 260 12.81 27.81 -22.95
C MET A 260 13.74 28.83 -22.29
N HIS A 261 14.03 28.62 -21.00
CA HIS A 261 14.90 29.44 -20.17
C HIS A 261 16.17 28.66 -19.87
N HIS A 262 17.34 29.30 -19.96
CA HIS A 262 18.61 28.71 -19.58
C HIS A 262 19.54 29.83 -19.14
N ASN A 263 20.03 29.77 -17.89
CA ASN A 263 20.74 30.89 -17.27
C ASN A 263 19.91 32.19 -17.40
N ASP A 264 20.50 33.28 -17.88
CA ASP A 264 19.84 34.58 -18.06
C ASP A 264 19.22 34.78 -19.47
N VAL A 265 19.16 33.74 -20.31
CA VAL A 265 18.61 33.81 -21.67
C VAL A 265 17.32 33.02 -21.83
N CYS A 266 16.39 33.54 -22.63
CA CYS A 266 15.13 32.87 -22.97
C CYS A 266 14.82 32.92 -24.47
N PHE A 267 14.24 31.83 -24.98
CA PHE A 267 13.88 31.67 -26.40
C PHE A 267 12.47 31.10 -26.53
N SER A 268 11.62 31.74 -27.34
CA SER A 268 10.30 31.23 -27.68
C SER A 268 10.30 30.59 -29.06
N VAL A 269 9.81 29.36 -29.16
CA VAL A 269 9.72 28.59 -30.40
C VAL A 269 8.32 27.99 -30.56
N LYS A 270 7.85 27.89 -31.81
CA LYS A 270 6.61 27.17 -32.14
C LYS A 270 6.92 25.76 -32.59
N VAL A 271 6.47 24.76 -31.84
CA VAL A 271 6.76 23.34 -32.08
C VAL A 271 5.48 22.54 -32.26
N ASP A 272 5.59 21.39 -32.90
CA ASP A 272 4.48 20.42 -32.98
C ASP A 272 4.17 19.86 -31.58
N ILE A 273 2.91 19.58 -31.27
CA ILE A 273 2.53 19.02 -29.97
C ILE A 273 3.04 17.59 -29.76
N ASN A 274 3.38 16.89 -30.83
CA ASN A 274 3.93 15.54 -30.78
C ASN A 274 5.47 15.57 -30.67
N ILE A 275 6.09 16.74 -30.51
CA ILE A 275 7.52 16.83 -30.21
C ILE A 275 7.78 16.11 -28.88
N THR A 276 8.88 15.37 -28.83
CA THR A 276 9.35 14.73 -27.60
C THR A 276 10.29 15.67 -26.83
N PRO A 277 10.44 15.50 -25.51
CA PRO A 277 11.39 16.28 -24.71
C PRO A 277 12.80 16.33 -25.32
N GLU A 278 13.31 15.19 -25.78
CA GLU A 278 14.60 15.08 -26.46
C GLU A 278 14.63 15.81 -27.80
N GLY A 279 13.51 15.77 -28.55
CA GLY A 279 13.33 16.58 -29.75
C GLY A 279 13.46 18.08 -29.47
N LEU A 280 12.84 18.56 -28.39
CA LEU A 280 12.89 19.98 -28.02
C LEU A 280 14.29 20.40 -27.53
N ILE A 281 14.99 19.55 -26.77
CA ILE A 281 16.38 19.82 -26.35
C ILE A 281 17.30 19.93 -27.57
N LYS A 282 17.10 19.11 -28.62
CA LYS A 282 17.86 19.24 -29.88
C LYS A 282 17.60 20.57 -30.57
N VAL A 283 16.35 21.04 -30.58
CA VAL A 283 16.00 22.38 -31.11
C VAL A 283 16.69 23.47 -30.29
N PHE A 284 16.67 23.37 -28.96
CA PHE A 284 17.34 24.31 -28.06
C PHE A 284 18.86 24.38 -28.33
N ARG A 285 19.54 23.24 -28.41
CA ARG A 285 20.98 23.20 -28.70
C ARG A 285 21.32 23.85 -30.04
N LYS A 286 20.49 23.64 -31.06
CA LYS A 286 20.66 24.32 -32.36
C LYS A 286 20.54 25.84 -32.22
N ILE A 287 19.54 26.33 -31.50
CA ILE A 287 19.36 27.76 -31.24
C ILE A 287 20.58 28.34 -30.51
N MET A 288 21.15 27.62 -29.55
CA MET A 288 22.35 28.07 -28.83
C MET A 288 23.57 28.22 -29.75
N VAL A 289 23.80 27.22 -30.61
CA VAL A 289 24.89 27.26 -31.59
C VAL A 289 24.69 28.41 -32.59
N ASP A 290 23.46 28.58 -33.10
CA ASP A 290 23.12 29.63 -34.07
C ASP A 290 23.33 31.05 -33.50
N HIS A 291 23.22 31.22 -32.18
CA HIS A 291 23.44 32.50 -31.47
C HIS A 291 24.83 32.62 -30.83
N ALA A 292 25.75 31.67 -31.08
CA ALA A 292 27.09 31.62 -30.51
C ALA A 292 27.13 31.69 -28.97
N LEU A 293 26.12 31.11 -28.31
CA LEU A 293 26.02 31.01 -26.85
C LEU A 293 26.60 29.68 -26.37
N GLU A 294 27.30 29.70 -25.24
CA GLU A 294 27.83 28.48 -24.63
C GLU A 294 26.68 27.60 -24.14
N CYS A 295 26.68 26.34 -24.58
CA CYS A 295 25.77 25.31 -24.09
C CYS A 295 26.63 24.20 -23.50
N GLU A 296 26.42 23.89 -22.22
CA GLU A 296 27.20 22.85 -21.54
C GLU A 296 27.08 21.52 -22.30
N SER A 297 28.21 20.81 -22.45
CA SER A 297 28.29 19.56 -23.20
C SER A 297 27.68 18.34 -22.46
N GLY A 298 26.87 18.58 -21.43
CA GLY A 298 26.29 17.58 -20.54
C GLY A 298 24.89 17.10 -20.93
N ASP A 299 24.40 16.13 -20.15
CA ASP A 299 23.02 15.65 -20.24
C ASP A 299 22.06 16.69 -19.67
N MET A 300 21.03 17.04 -20.43
CA MET A 300 20.11 18.15 -20.14
C MET A 300 18.69 17.61 -19.97
N VAL A 301 17.91 18.26 -19.12
CA VAL A 301 16.49 17.95 -18.92
C VAL A 301 15.65 19.22 -18.95
N LEU A 302 14.38 19.07 -19.32
CA LEU A 302 13.39 20.14 -19.28
C LEU A 302 12.67 20.10 -17.92
N LYS A 303 12.76 21.17 -17.15
CA LYS A 303 12.00 21.39 -15.91
C LYS A 303 10.90 22.42 -16.15
N VAL A 304 9.69 22.20 -15.66
CA VAL A 304 8.62 23.19 -15.73
C VAL A 304 8.94 24.37 -14.82
N CYS A 305 8.88 25.60 -15.34
CA CYS A 305 9.21 26.78 -14.54
C CYS A 305 8.27 26.92 -13.33
N GLY A 306 8.86 27.11 -12.14
CA GLY A 306 8.12 27.28 -10.88
C GLY A 306 7.51 25.99 -10.29
N ARG A 307 7.89 24.81 -10.80
CA ARG A 307 7.39 23.50 -10.34
C ARG A 307 8.52 22.48 -10.26
N GLU A 308 8.42 21.54 -9.32
CA GLU A 308 9.24 20.33 -9.26
C GLU A 308 8.65 19.26 -10.19
N GLU A 309 8.57 19.58 -11.48
CA GLU A 309 7.98 18.73 -12.52
C GLU A 309 8.89 18.75 -13.75
N PHE A 310 9.21 17.56 -14.27
CA PHE A 310 10.16 17.38 -15.36
C PHE A 310 9.47 16.79 -16.59
N LEU A 311 9.97 17.14 -17.77
CA LEU A 311 9.63 16.52 -19.04
C LEU A 311 10.89 15.80 -19.56
N SER A 312 10.94 14.49 -19.37
CA SER A 312 12.12 13.66 -19.64
C SER A 312 11.71 12.30 -20.22
N GLY A 313 12.40 11.84 -21.26
CA GLY A 313 12.07 10.61 -21.98
C GLY A 313 11.51 10.85 -23.38
N ASP A 314 11.11 9.76 -24.03
CA ASP A 314 10.67 9.76 -25.44
C ASP A 314 9.16 9.54 -25.55
N PHE A 315 8.41 10.55 -25.12
CA PHE A 315 6.95 10.59 -25.22
C PHE A 315 6.49 11.93 -25.82
N PRO A 316 5.37 11.98 -26.54
CA PRO A 316 4.88 13.23 -27.13
C PRO A 316 4.37 14.18 -26.04
N PHE A 317 4.56 15.49 -26.22
CA PHE A 317 4.07 16.50 -25.27
C PHE A 317 2.56 16.42 -25.02
N SER A 318 1.80 15.90 -25.99
CA SER A 318 0.38 15.58 -25.83
C SER A 318 0.09 14.69 -24.63
N ASP A 319 1.03 13.88 -24.14
CA ASP A 319 0.81 12.93 -23.04
C ASP A 319 1.16 13.52 -21.67
N SER A 320 1.83 14.67 -21.62
CA SER A 320 2.14 15.36 -20.36
C SER A 320 0.88 15.98 -19.75
N LEU A 321 0.63 15.68 -18.47
CA LEU A 321 -0.48 16.27 -17.71
C LEU A 321 -0.38 17.80 -17.65
N TRP A 322 0.82 18.34 -17.44
CA TRP A 322 1.03 19.79 -17.39
C TRP A 322 0.81 20.46 -18.75
N VAL A 323 1.29 19.86 -19.84
CA VAL A 323 1.07 20.41 -21.19
C VAL A 323 -0.42 20.42 -21.53
N ARG A 324 -1.14 19.32 -21.25
CA ARG A 324 -2.60 19.28 -21.43
C ARG A 324 -3.31 20.37 -20.61
N GLN A 325 -2.86 20.60 -19.38
CA GLN A 325 -3.41 21.66 -18.52
C GLN A 325 -3.14 23.06 -19.08
N CYS A 326 -1.93 23.33 -19.58
CA CYS A 326 -1.61 24.60 -20.23
C CYS A 326 -2.50 24.85 -21.45
N LEU A 327 -2.76 23.81 -22.26
CA LEU A 327 -3.64 23.92 -23.43
C LEU A 327 -5.10 24.19 -23.02
N LYS A 328 -5.62 23.43 -22.05
CA LYS A 328 -6.99 23.62 -21.53
C LYS A 328 -7.21 25.02 -20.93
N SER A 329 -6.16 25.60 -20.34
CA SER A 329 -6.20 26.94 -19.73
C SER A 329 -5.69 28.07 -20.64
N MET A 330 -5.29 27.75 -21.89
CA MET A 330 -4.68 28.71 -22.83
C MET A 330 -3.46 29.44 -22.26
N GLN A 331 -2.67 28.75 -21.44
CA GLN A 331 -1.44 29.26 -20.83
C GLN A 331 -0.22 28.96 -21.71
N ALA A 332 0.74 29.89 -21.72
CA ALA A 332 2.02 29.67 -22.37
C ALA A 332 2.84 28.61 -21.62
N LEU A 333 3.56 27.75 -22.35
CA LEU A 333 4.43 26.73 -21.76
C LEU A 333 5.83 27.31 -21.53
N HIS A 334 6.22 27.43 -20.27
CA HIS A 334 7.54 27.90 -19.86
C HIS A 334 8.35 26.75 -19.25
N LEU A 335 9.52 26.47 -19.81
CA LEU A 335 10.42 25.39 -19.42
C LEU A 335 11.81 25.94 -19.14
N SER A 336 12.48 25.44 -18.11
CA SER A 336 13.90 25.65 -17.85
C SER A 336 14.69 24.45 -18.40
N VAL A 337 15.77 24.72 -19.13
CA VAL A 337 16.72 23.70 -19.60
C VAL A 337 17.84 23.62 -18.58
N VAL A 338 17.89 22.50 -17.85
CA VAL A 338 18.76 22.32 -16.69
C VAL A 338 19.70 21.13 -16.91
N PRO A 339 21.00 21.24 -16.60
CA PRO A 339 21.91 20.11 -16.59
C PRO A 339 21.52 19.09 -15.51
N MET A 340 21.58 17.79 -15.84
CA MET A 340 21.30 16.71 -14.88
C MET A 340 22.19 16.77 -13.63
N ALA A 341 23.43 17.25 -13.76
CA ALA A 341 24.39 17.38 -12.66
C ALA A 341 24.01 18.46 -11.62
N GLN A 342 23.03 19.31 -11.91
CA GLN A 342 22.51 20.32 -10.96
C GLN A 342 21.35 19.80 -10.11
N LEU A 343 20.83 18.61 -10.40
CA LEU A 343 19.75 18.00 -9.63
C LEU A 343 20.30 17.32 -8.36
N ASP A 344 19.48 17.28 -7.32
CA ASP A 344 19.82 16.56 -6.09
C ASP A 344 20.08 15.08 -6.37
N GLU A 345 21.16 14.54 -5.80
CA GLU A 345 21.54 13.15 -6.01
C GLU A 345 20.64 12.18 -5.22
N ASP A 346 20.14 11.15 -5.90
CA ASP A 346 19.35 10.05 -5.29
C ASP A 346 20.26 8.91 -4.78
N THR A 347 21.43 9.24 -4.23
CA THR A 347 22.36 8.25 -3.68
C THR A 347 21.69 7.46 -2.56
N VAL A 348 21.89 6.15 -2.57
CA VAL A 348 21.39 5.25 -1.53
C VAL A 348 22.58 4.75 -0.71
N ARG A 349 22.46 4.79 0.62
CA ARG A 349 23.47 4.26 1.52
C ARG A 349 23.61 2.75 1.30
N ALA A 350 24.85 2.25 1.28
CA ALA A 350 25.12 0.82 1.23
C ALA A 350 24.46 0.11 2.43
N GLU A 351 23.88 -1.06 2.18
CA GLU A 351 23.23 -1.82 3.24
C GLU A 351 24.28 -2.39 4.19
N ASP A 352 24.17 -2.05 5.48
CA ASP A 352 25.15 -2.45 6.50
C ASP A 352 25.07 -3.94 6.85
N TRP A 353 24.01 -4.63 6.42
CA TRP A 353 23.74 -6.03 6.72
C TRP A 353 23.78 -6.90 5.46
N PRO A 354 24.34 -8.12 5.54
CA PRO A 354 24.26 -9.09 4.45
C PRO A 354 22.81 -9.43 4.10
N LEU A 355 22.56 -9.86 2.87
CA LEU A 355 21.23 -10.27 2.44
C LEU A 355 20.79 -11.58 3.12
N VAL A 356 19.50 -11.87 3.09
CA VAL A 356 18.99 -13.22 3.39
C VAL A 356 18.34 -13.79 2.13
N ASP A 357 18.47 -15.10 1.94
CA ASP A 357 17.97 -15.74 0.74
C ASP A 357 16.44 -15.85 0.72
N SER A 358 15.89 -16.14 -0.45
CA SER A 358 14.44 -16.28 -0.62
C SER A 358 13.87 -17.49 0.13
N PHE A 359 14.68 -18.50 0.40
CA PHE A 359 14.27 -19.77 1.02
C PHE A 359 14.35 -19.76 2.56
N THR A 360 14.97 -18.74 3.17
CA THR A 360 14.96 -18.58 4.63
C THR A 360 13.52 -18.64 5.16
N GLY A 361 13.26 -19.43 6.21
CA GLY A 361 11.92 -19.66 6.76
C GLY A 361 11.02 -20.62 5.96
N LEU A 362 11.52 -21.23 4.87
CA LEU A 362 10.85 -22.35 4.21
C LEU A 362 11.27 -23.67 4.84
N SER A 363 10.30 -24.58 4.92
CA SER A 363 10.48 -25.96 5.36
C SER A 363 10.96 -26.87 4.23
N SER A 364 11.21 -28.15 4.50
CA SER A 364 11.48 -29.18 3.47
C SER A 364 10.20 -29.71 2.81
N SER A 365 10.33 -30.61 1.83
CA SER A 365 9.16 -31.24 1.20
C SER A 365 8.45 -32.19 2.16
N HIS A 366 7.21 -32.55 1.85
CA HIS A 366 6.45 -33.48 2.68
C HIS A 366 7.16 -34.83 2.87
N GLU A 367 7.65 -35.43 1.79
CA GLU A 367 8.30 -36.75 1.82
C GLU A 367 9.62 -36.72 2.62
N GLU A 368 10.28 -35.56 2.65
CA GLU A 368 11.47 -35.33 3.47
C GLU A 368 11.15 -35.11 4.95
N LEU A 369 9.95 -34.65 5.29
CA LEU A 369 9.49 -34.41 6.65
C LEU A 369 8.62 -35.55 7.20
N ALA A 370 8.28 -36.53 6.33
CA ALA A 370 7.36 -37.60 6.66
C ALA A 370 7.97 -38.55 7.68
N LEU A 371 7.11 -39.00 8.61
CA LEU A 371 7.45 -40.03 9.62
C LEU A 371 7.59 -41.42 9.00
N GLU A 372 6.85 -41.69 7.93
CA GLU A 372 6.75 -43.02 7.34
C GLU A 372 8.05 -43.41 6.62
N GLY A 373 8.63 -44.55 7.02
CA GLY A 373 9.85 -45.08 6.40
C GLY A 373 11.16 -44.48 6.90
N LYS A 374 11.17 -43.72 8.02
CA LYS A 374 12.38 -43.15 8.64
C LYS A 374 12.63 -43.68 10.04
N ASP A 375 13.90 -43.78 10.43
CA ASP A 375 14.28 -44.03 11.82
C ASP A 375 13.98 -42.79 12.67
N VAL A 376 13.52 -42.99 13.90
CA VAL A 376 13.20 -41.91 14.85
C VAL A 376 14.43 -41.05 15.15
N ASP A 377 15.61 -41.66 15.17
CA ASP A 377 16.88 -40.95 15.42
C ASP A 377 17.24 -39.98 14.26
N ASP A 378 16.69 -40.18 13.07
CA ASP A 378 16.88 -39.31 11.90
C ASP A 378 15.86 -38.17 11.81
N ILE A 379 14.85 -38.16 12.68
CA ILE A 379 13.76 -37.17 12.67
C ILE A 379 14.19 -35.93 13.45
N LEU A 380 14.17 -34.79 12.77
CA LEU A 380 14.48 -33.49 13.37
C LEU A 380 13.28 -32.54 13.36
N MET A 381 12.37 -32.73 12.42
CA MET A 381 11.12 -31.99 12.26
C MET A 381 10.07 -32.95 11.70
N ILE A 382 8.79 -32.68 11.97
CA ILE A 382 7.67 -33.51 11.50
C ILE A 382 6.78 -32.68 10.58
N SER A 383 6.34 -33.31 9.49
CA SER A 383 5.32 -32.77 8.60
C SER A 383 3.98 -32.54 9.32
N LEU A 384 3.45 -31.32 9.22
CA LEU A 384 2.10 -31.01 9.70
C LEU A 384 1.04 -31.91 9.05
N TRP A 385 1.24 -32.35 7.80
CA TRP A 385 0.28 -33.18 7.07
C TRP A 385 0.14 -34.60 7.63
N ASP A 386 1.11 -35.08 8.42
CA ASP A 386 1.04 -36.39 9.10
C ASP A 386 0.29 -36.32 10.44
N CYS A 387 0.00 -35.12 10.93
CA CYS A 387 -0.58 -34.92 12.25
C CYS A 387 -2.10 -35.20 12.24
N ASN A 388 -2.48 -36.43 12.58
CA ASN A 388 -3.87 -36.90 12.65
C ASN A 388 -4.63 -36.55 13.94
N ARG A 389 -4.06 -35.70 14.80
CA ARG A 389 -4.70 -35.27 16.05
C ARG A 389 -5.65 -34.09 15.81
N LYS A 390 -6.72 -34.00 16.60
CA LYS A 390 -7.55 -32.80 16.70
C LYS A 390 -6.78 -31.65 17.35
N PHE A 391 -6.95 -30.43 16.84
CA PHE A 391 -6.40 -29.23 17.44
C PHE A 391 -7.11 -28.94 18.77
N ARG A 392 -6.36 -28.53 19.79
CA ARG A 392 -6.87 -28.18 21.11
C ARG A 392 -6.00 -27.13 21.77
N VAL A 393 -6.60 -26.32 22.64
CA VAL A 393 -5.91 -25.32 23.45
C VAL A 393 -6.28 -25.52 24.91
N LYS A 394 -5.29 -25.46 25.80
CA LYS A 394 -5.54 -25.48 27.24
C LYS A 394 -5.62 -24.05 27.74
N LEU A 395 -6.82 -23.60 28.08
CA LEU A 395 -7.05 -22.30 28.68
C LEU A 395 -6.61 -22.34 30.14
N LEU A 396 -5.61 -21.52 30.51
CA LEU A 396 -5.16 -21.44 31.90
C LEU A 396 -5.96 -20.38 32.66
N GLY A 397 -6.00 -19.15 32.15
CA GLY A 397 -6.73 -18.05 32.78
C GLY A 397 -6.41 -16.70 32.13
N PHE A 398 -6.89 -15.62 32.74
CA PHE A 398 -6.44 -14.26 32.43
C PHE A 398 -6.24 -13.46 33.71
N ASP A 399 -5.47 -12.38 33.56
CA ASP A 399 -5.19 -11.36 34.57
C ASP A 399 -5.53 -9.97 34.00
N ILE A 400 -6.19 -9.12 34.78
CA ILE A 400 -6.43 -7.71 34.42
C ILE A 400 -6.01 -6.78 35.57
N PRO A 401 -5.02 -5.88 35.35
CA PRO A 401 -4.55 -4.97 36.41
C PRO A 401 -5.63 -4.04 36.96
N GLN A 402 -6.48 -3.52 36.08
CA GLN A 402 -7.57 -2.61 36.45
C GLN A 402 -8.91 -3.12 35.91
N PRO A 403 -9.78 -3.71 36.75
CA PRO A 403 -11.08 -4.20 36.29
C PRO A 403 -11.98 -3.02 35.84
N PRO A 404 -12.89 -3.25 34.89
CA PRO A 404 -13.81 -2.21 34.42
C PRO A 404 -14.70 -1.72 35.57
N GLY A 405 -15.04 -0.42 35.58
CA GLY A 405 -15.82 0.19 36.67
C GLY A 405 -17.21 -0.42 36.92
N LYS A 406 -17.76 -1.16 35.94
CA LYS A 406 -18.95 -2.02 36.10
C LYS A 406 -18.65 -3.40 35.50
N PRO A 407 -18.06 -4.34 36.25
CA PRO A 407 -17.74 -5.65 35.71
C PRO A 407 -19.02 -6.47 35.46
N PRO A 408 -19.05 -7.28 34.38
CA PRO A 408 -20.13 -8.24 34.18
C PRO A 408 -20.12 -9.29 35.31
N GLN A 409 -21.27 -9.88 35.64
CA GLN A 409 -21.34 -10.90 36.69
C GLN A 409 -20.62 -12.18 36.30
N PHE A 410 -20.85 -12.67 35.08
CA PHE A 410 -20.26 -13.89 34.55
C PHE A 410 -19.63 -13.64 33.19
N ILE A 411 -18.56 -14.36 32.93
CA ILE A 411 -17.82 -14.35 31.67
C ILE A 411 -17.44 -15.75 31.23
N HIS A 412 -17.20 -15.91 29.94
CA HIS A 412 -16.54 -17.08 29.39
C HIS A 412 -15.54 -16.67 28.29
N VAL A 413 -14.63 -17.57 27.99
CA VAL A 413 -13.72 -17.44 26.85
C VAL A 413 -14.31 -18.20 25.67
N GLU A 414 -14.42 -17.57 24.50
CA GLU A 414 -14.67 -18.25 23.23
C GLU A 414 -13.34 -18.33 22.47
N ALA A 415 -12.89 -19.54 22.19
CA ALA A 415 -11.72 -19.82 21.35
C ALA A 415 -12.20 -20.22 19.95
N SER A 416 -11.67 -19.57 18.92
CA SER A 416 -12.12 -19.68 17.53
C SER A 416 -10.96 -19.92 16.57
N ILE A 417 -11.15 -20.76 15.56
CA ILE A 417 -10.23 -20.87 14.43
C ILE A 417 -10.70 -19.91 13.34
N LEU A 418 -9.84 -18.97 12.97
CA LEU A 418 -10.10 -17.94 11.97
C LEU A 418 -9.28 -18.22 10.71
N TYR A 419 -9.91 -18.06 9.54
CA TYR A 419 -9.23 -18.04 8.25
C TYR A 419 -9.81 -16.93 7.37
N GLY A 420 -8.99 -15.94 7.03
CA GLY A 420 -9.48 -14.67 6.48
C GLY A 420 -10.46 -14.00 7.43
N SER A 421 -11.58 -13.52 6.91
CA SER A 421 -12.68 -12.93 7.68
C SER A 421 -13.60 -13.95 8.38
N LYS A 422 -13.43 -15.25 8.15
CA LYS A 422 -14.38 -16.29 8.59
C LYS A 422 -13.95 -16.96 9.89
N VAL A 423 -14.90 -17.08 10.81
CA VAL A 423 -14.82 -18.03 11.93
C VAL A 423 -15.18 -19.42 11.38
N VAL A 424 -14.21 -20.32 11.35
CA VAL A 424 -14.38 -21.68 10.82
C VAL A 424 -15.08 -22.57 11.84
N THR A 425 -14.60 -22.53 13.08
CA THR A 425 -15.13 -23.29 14.21
C THR A 425 -14.81 -22.55 15.51
N SER A 426 -15.65 -22.73 16.54
CA SER A 426 -15.41 -22.17 17.87
C SER A 426 -15.82 -23.13 18.98
N VAL A 427 -15.18 -22.95 20.13
CA VAL A 427 -15.41 -23.70 21.37
C VAL A 427 -15.38 -22.72 22.54
N CYS A 428 -16.19 -22.97 23.57
CA CYS A 428 -16.34 -22.07 24.71
C CYS A 428 -15.91 -22.75 26.00
N SER A 429 -15.30 -21.98 26.89
CA SER A 429 -15.04 -22.41 28.26
C SER A 429 -16.33 -22.43 29.09
N THR A 430 -16.26 -23.07 30.24
CA THR A 430 -17.29 -22.95 31.29
C THR A 430 -17.45 -21.48 31.75
N PRO A 431 -18.67 -20.95 31.99
CA PRO A 431 -18.82 -19.59 32.53
C PRO A 431 -18.29 -19.47 33.98
N LYS A 432 -17.58 -18.37 34.29
CA LYS A 432 -17.07 -18.06 35.63
C LYS A 432 -17.39 -16.62 36.04
N ALA A 433 -17.38 -16.35 37.35
CA ALA A 433 -17.54 -14.99 37.85
C ALA A 433 -16.37 -14.10 37.39
N PHE A 434 -16.64 -12.85 37.07
CA PHE A 434 -15.58 -11.90 36.73
C PHE A 434 -14.76 -11.54 37.98
N ALA A 435 -13.44 -11.61 37.87
CA ALA A 435 -12.48 -11.15 38.86
C ALA A 435 -11.27 -10.55 38.13
N ASP A 436 -10.36 -9.95 38.89
CA ASP A 436 -9.04 -9.48 38.44
C ASP A 436 -8.17 -10.64 37.92
N GLU A 437 -8.24 -11.81 38.57
CA GLU A 437 -7.65 -13.06 38.09
C GLU A 437 -8.75 -14.13 37.94
N VAL A 438 -8.84 -14.76 36.76
CA VAL A 438 -9.79 -15.86 36.52
C VAL A 438 -9.08 -17.04 35.88
N LEU A 439 -9.06 -18.16 36.60
CA LEU A 439 -8.42 -19.40 36.18
C LEU A 439 -9.44 -20.43 35.71
N TRP A 440 -9.22 -21.06 34.56
CA TRP A 440 -10.00 -22.19 34.03
C TRP A 440 -9.29 -23.52 34.16
N ASN A 441 -8.03 -23.58 33.70
CA ASN A 441 -7.24 -24.80 33.57
C ASN A 441 -7.99 -25.93 32.81
N GLU A 442 -8.63 -25.58 31.70
CA GLU A 442 -9.54 -26.44 30.93
C GLU A 442 -8.97 -26.68 29.51
N TRP A 443 -9.13 -27.89 28.96
CA TRP A 443 -8.81 -28.17 27.55
C TRP A 443 -10.04 -27.90 26.66
N LEU A 444 -9.87 -27.02 25.68
CA LEU A 444 -10.85 -26.75 24.64
C LEU A 444 -10.40 -27.46 23.36
N GLU A 445 -11.11 -28.52 22.96
CA GLU A 445 -10.80 -29.34 21.78
C GLU A 445 -11.71 -28.99 20.60
N PHE A 446 -11.12 -28.72 19.45
CA PHE A 446 -11.82 -28.38 18.21
C PHE A 446 -12.04 -29.61 17.34
N ASP A 447 -13.13 -29.63 16.57
CA ASP A 447 -13.36 -30.66 15.55
C ASP A 447 -12.61 -30.37 14.25
N VAL A 448 -11.31 -30.08 14.35
CA VAL A 448 -10.40 -29.78 13.24
C VAL A 448 -9.12 -30.55 13.44
N LEU A 449 -8.68 -31.30 12.42
CA LEU A 449 -7.39 -31.99 12.45
C LEU A 449 -6.24 -31.01 12.20
N LEU A 450 -5.10 -31.23 12.86
CA LEU A 450 -3.90 -30.40 12.68
C LEU A 450 -3.44 -30.34 11.21
N ARG A 451 -3.43 -31.48 10.52
CA ARG A 451 -3.07 -31.56 9.09
C ARG A 451 -3.94 -30.71 8.15
N ASN A 452 -5.13 -30.31 8.60
CA ASN A 452 -6.08 -29.51 7.84
C ASN A 452 -5.93 -28.00 8.09
N LEU A 453 -5.03 -27.57 8.99
CA LEU A 453 -4.80 -26.16 9.26
C LEU A 453 -4.09 -25.49 8.08
N PRO A 454 -4.70 -24.50 7.41
CA PRO A 454 -4.06 -23.78 6.32
C PRO A 454 -3.05 -22.75 6.84
N ARG A 455 -2.07 -22.38 6.00
CA ARG A 455 -1.15 -21.25 6.27
C ARG A 455 -1.94 -19.96 6.48
N GLY A 456 -1.61 -19.19 7.52
CA GLY A 456 -2.36 -17.97 7.89
C GLY A 456 -3.59 -18.20 8.76
N ALA A 457 -3.91 -19.44 9.15
CA ALA A 457 -4.92 -19.71 10.17
C ALA A 457 -4.54 -19.09 11.51
N LYS A 458 -5.54 -18.53 12.22
CA LYS A 458 -5.36 -17.85 13.50
C LYS A 458 -6.24 -18.50 14.57
N LEU A 459 -5.72 -18.57 15.79
CA LEU A 459 -6.51 -18.80 17.00
C LEU A 459 -6.96 -17.44 17.53
N GLY A 460 -8.26 -17.15 17.43
CA GLY A 460 -8.88 -16.00 18.06
C GLY A 460 -9.40 -16.35 19.44
N LEU A 461 -9.05 -15.56 20.45
CA LEU A 461 -9.53 -15.69 21.82
C LEU A 461 -10.34 -14.46 22.17
N THR A 462 -11.57 -14.64 22.62
CA THR A 462 -12.45 -13.55 23.05
C THR A 462 -13.01 -13.79 24.44
N ILE A 463 -13.18 -12.71 25.21
CA ILE A 463 -13.85 -12.74 26.50
C ILE A 463 -15.22 -12.10 26.36
N ASN A 464 -16.25 -12.86 26.73
CA ASN A 464 -17.64 -12.49 26.51
C ASN A 464 -18.41 -12.52 27.83
N ALA A 465 -19.29 -11.53 28.05
CA ALA A 465 -20.17 -11.45 29.20
C ALA A 465 -21.43 -12.32 29.04
N CYS A 466 -21.82 -13.05 30.08
CA CYS A 466 -23.06 -13.83 30.15
C CYS A 466 -24.11 -13.17 31.05
N THR A 467 -25.39 -13.31 30.68
CA THR A 467 -26.53 -13.10 31.59
C THR A 467 -27.11 -14.44 32.02
N HIS A 468 -27.67 -14.50 33.23
CA HIS A 468 -28.07 -15.74 33.92
C HIS A 468 -29.08 -16.62 33.14
N ASP A 469 -29.79 -16.06 32.15
CA ASP A 469 -30.80 -16.78 31.34
C ASP A 469 -30.22 -17.69 30.25
N SER A 470 -28.91 -17.61 29.96
CA SER A 470 -28.28 -18.40 28.88
C SER A 470 -27.65 -19.72 29.36
N ALA A 471 -27.62 -19.95 30.68
CA ALA A 471 -26.86 -21.06 31.29
C ALA A 471 -27.69 -22.34 31.55
N ALA A 472 -29.00 -22.33 31.29
CA ALA A 472 -29.86 -23.50 31.54
C ALA A 472 -30.35 -24.14 30.22
N THR A 473 -29.98 -25.41 30.03
CA THR A 473 -30.49 -26.40 29.06
C THR A 473 -30.24 -26.18 27.56
N LYS A 474 -29.16 -26.80 27.05
CA LYS A 474 -29.19 -27.52 25.76
C LYS A 474 -28.41 -28.83 25.87
N GLU A 475 -29.12 -29.88 26.30
CA GLU A 475 -28.70 -31.27 26.05
C GLU A 475 -28.75 -31.56 24.55
N TYR A 476 -27.73 -32.27 24.07
CA TYR A 476 -27.54 -32.70 22.69
C TYR A 476 -28.72 -33.57 22.19
N LYS A 477 -29.35 -33.17 21.08
CA LYS A 477 -30.10 -34.10 20.21
C LYS A 477 -29.58 -33.98 18.77
N SER A 478 -29.31 -35.14 18.19
CA SER A 478 -28.74 -35.40 16.86
C SER A 478 -29.56 -34.80 15.70
N PRO A 479 -28.94 -34.44 14.57
CA PRO A 479 -29.63 -33.78 13.46
C PRO A 479 -30.31 -34.80 12.54
N SER A 480 -31.64 -34.75 12.46
CA SER A 480 -32.40 -35.34 11.35
C SER A 480 -32.77 -34.26 10.34
N SER A 481 -32.42 -34.53 9.09
CA SER A 481 -32.78 -33.88 7.81
C SER A 481 -33.88 -32.81 7.82
N GLY A 482 -33.54 -31.62 7.30
CA GLY A 482 -34.50 -30.62 6.83
C GLY A 482 -33.86 -29.27 6.53
N LEU A 483 -33.72 -28.93 5.24
CA LEU A 483 -33.23 -27.64 4.75
C LEU A 483 -34.13 -26.48 5.21
N LYS A 484 -33.63 -25.66 6.14
CA LYS A 484 -33.91 -24.21 6.25
C LYS A 484 -32.68 -23.50 6.81
N ALA A 485 -32.25 -22.43 6.14
CA ALA A 485 -31.11 -21.61 6.55
C ALA A 485 -31.33 -21.03 7.97
N PRO A 486 -30.34 -21.14 8.89
CA PRO A 486 -30.48 -20.61 10.23
C PRO A 486 -30.22 -19.10 10.24
N ASP A 487 -31.20 -18.35 10.72
CA ASP A 487 -31.14 -16.93 11.03
C ASP A 487 -30.21 -16.72 12.25
N GLN A 488 -28.99 -16.22 12.01
CA GLN A 488 -27.90 -16.13 12.99
C GLN A 488 -27.94 -14.84 13.84
N GLN A 489 -29.00 -14.58 14.61
CA GLN A 489 -29.00 -13.41 15.53
C GLN A 489 -29.73 -13.59 16.88
N ARG A 490 -29.78 -14.79 17.47
CA ARG A 490 -30.31 -14.94 18.85
C ARG A 490 -29.40 -15.78 19.75
N GLY A 491 -28.60 -15.09 20.56
CA GLY A 491 -28.02 -15.66 21.79
C GLY A 491 -26.50 -15.53 22.03
N LYS A 492 -25.81 -14.45 21.62
CA LYS A 492 -24.39 -14.24 22.00
C LYS A 492 -24.25 -13.12 23.03
N GLY A 493 -23.45 -13.38 24.07
CA GLY A 493 -23.08 -12.41 25.12
C GLY A 493 -22.32 -11.19 24.58
N LYS A 494 -22.19 -10.13 25.41
CA LYS A 494 -21.45 -8.90 25.03
C LYS A 494 -19.94 -9.20 24.98
N LEU A 495 -19.28 -8.99 23.84
CA LEU A 495 -17.82 -9.09 23.67
C LEU A 495 -17.11 -7.97 24.45
N LEU A 496 -16.05 -8.30 25.19
CA LEU A 496 -15.31 -7.37 26.04
C LEU A 496 -13.85 -7.22 25.65
N TYR A 497 -13.19 -8.31 25.29
CA TYR A 497 -11.76 -8.32 24.93
C TYR A 497 -11.50 -9.33 23.82
N PHE A 498 -10.49 -9.07 22.98
CA PHE A 498 -10.06 -9.99 21.94
C PHE A 498 -8.53 -9.98 21.75
N VAL A 499 -7.99 -11.11 21.28
CA VAL A 499 -6.62 -11.24 20.78
C VAL A 499 -6.54 -12.40 19.80
N ASN A 500 -5.58 -12.36 18.87
CA ASN A 500 -5.35 -13.45 17.93
C ASN A 500 -3.89 -13.90 17.92
N LEU A 501 -3.70 -15.19 17.71
CA LEU A 501 -2.39 -15.82 17.51
C LEU A 501 -2.35 -16.50 16.14
N LEU A 502 -1.32 -16.24 15.34
CA LEU A 502 -1.04 -17.05 14.15
C LEU A 502 -0.65 -18.47 14.58
N LEU A 503 -1.36 -19.48 14.09
CA LEU A 503 -1.08 -20.87 14.43
C LEU A 503 0.17 -21.40 13.74
N ILE A 504 0.44 -20.94 12.52
CA ILE A 504 1.64 -21.26 11.75
C ILE A 504 2.42 -19.95 11.58
N ASP A 505 3.64 -19.90 12.10
CA ASP A 505 4.47 -18.71 12.08
C ASP A 505 5.05 -18.42 10.68
N HIS A 506 5.76 -17.30 10.56
CA HIS A 506 6.38 -16.86 9.30
C HIS A 506 7.43 -17.86 8.77
N ARG A 507 8.00 -18.72 9.62
CA ARG A 507 8.96 -19.78 9.29
C ARG A 507 8.27 -21.13 9.04
N SER A 508 6.95 -21.13 8.89
CA SER A 508 6.15 -22.33 8.62
C SER A 508 6.07 -23.30 9.81
N VAL A 509 6.42 -22.86 11.02
CA VAL A 509 6.41 -23.70 12.23
C VAL A 509 5.06 -23.57 12.94
N LEU A 510 4.47 -24.69 13.34
CA LEU A 510 3.26 -24.72 14.17
C LEU A 510 3.59 -24.23 15.58
N SER A 511 2.80 -23.27 16.06
CA SER A 511 2.87 -22.69 17.40
C SER A 511 2.55 -23.74 18.48
N GLN A 512 3.37 -23.79 19.52
CA GLN A 512 3.36 -24.85 20.55
C GLN A 512 3.79 -24.31 21.91
N GLY A 513 3.37 -24.96 22.99
CA GLY A 513 3.80 -24.59 24.34
C GLY A 513 3.00 -23.41 24.92
N PRO A 514 3.54 -22.74 25.96
CA PRO A 514 2.81 -21.72 26.71
C PRO A 514 2.85 -20.34 26.05
N HIS A 515 1.72 -19.63 26.11
CA HIS A 515 1.54 -18.30 25.55
C HIS A 515 0.82 -17.40 26.54
N THR A 516 1.31 -16.17 26.67
CA THR A 516 0.63 -15.08 27.37
C THR A 516 0.50 -13.91 26.40
N LEU A 517 -0.73 -13.51 26.10
CA LEU A 517 -1.03 -12.47 25.13
C LEU A 517 -1.82 -11.33 25.77
N HIS A 518 -1.36 -10.10 25.57
CA HIS A 518 -2.07 -8.90 25.99
C HIS A 518 -3.20 -8.57 25.02
N MET A 519 -4.41 -8.47 25.57
CA MET A 519 -5.66 -8.35 24.83
C MET A 519 -6.04 -6.90 24.55
N TRP A 520 -6.79 -6.71 23.48
CA TRP A 520 -7.42 -5.44 23.13
C TRP A 520 -8.79 -5.35 23.79
N ALA A 521 -9.10 -4.22 24.43
CA ALA A 521 -10.44 -3.94 24.90
C ALA A 521 -11.39 -3.72 23.71
N TYR A 522 -12.62 -4.22 23.84
CA TYR A 522 -13.69 -3.98 22.89
C TYR A 522 -14.41 -2.70 23.30
N PRO A 523 -14.42 -1.64 22.47
CA PRO A 523 -15.10 -0.40 22.81
C PRO A 523 -16.62 -0.60 22.96
N GLU A 524 -17.28 0.21 23.79
CA GLU A 524 -18.74 0.14 23.94
C GLU A 524 -19.48 0.63 22.68
N MET A 525 -20.78 0.36 22.54
CA MET A 525 -21.58 0.61 21.32
C MET A 525 -21.52 2.04 20.72
N GLU A 526 -21.15 3.07 21.48
CA GLU A 526 -20.93 4.43 20.94
C GLU A 526 -19.51 4.63 20.34
N GLU A 527 -18.57 3.74 20.67
CA GLU A 527 -17.19 3.66 20.18
C GLU A 527 -16.97 2.49 19.19
N GLU A 528 -18.00 1.68 18.90
CA GLU A 528 -18.00 0.66 17.83
C GLU A 528 -17.68 1.25 16.45
N ALA A 529 -17.82 2.56 16.28
CA ALA A 529 -17.38 3.28 15.09
C ALA A 529 -15.86 3.19 14.84
N PHE A 530 -15.05 2.87 15.85
CA PHE A 530 -13.58 2.96 15.78
C PHE A 530 -12.83 1.62 15.80
N THR A 531 -13.45 0.50 16.21
CA THR A 531 -12.80 -0.84 16.19
C THR A 531 -13.43 -1.72 15.11
N TYR A 532 -12.73 -1.85 14.00
CA TYR A 532 -13.26 -2.41 12.76
C TYR A 532 -13.08 -3.94 12.69
N LYS A 533 -13.83 -4.62 11.80
CA LYS A 533 -13.69 -6.06 11.55
C LYS A 533 -12.24 -6.48 11.23
N ALA A 534 -11.49 -5.63 10.53
CA ALA A 534 -10.08 -5.88 10.21
C ALA A 534 -9.19 -5.81 11.45
N ASP A 535 -9.43 -4.89 12.39
CA ASP A 535 -8.65 -4.78 13.63
C ASP A 535 -8.75 -6.08 14.44
N LYS A 536 -9.95 -6.71 14.43
CA LYS A 536 -10.19 -8.04 15.00
C LYS A 536 -9.42 -9.17 14.34
N LEU A 537 -8.78 -8.93 13.20
CA LEU A 537 -7.92 -9.91 12.51
C LEU A 537 -6.44 -9.66 12.77
N SER A 538 -6.06 -8.58 13.46
CA SER A 538 -4.66 -8.33 13.77
C SER A 538 -4.11 -9.44 14.68
N SER A 539 -2.88 -9.87 14.39
CA SER A 539 -2.08 -10.75 15.24
C SER A 539 -1.20 -9.97 16.22
N ALA A 540 -1.23 -8.64 16.19
CA ALA A 540 -0.53 -7.81 17.16
C ALA A 540 -1.21 -7.92 18.53
N THR A 541 -0.42 -7.99 19.59
CA THR A 541 -0.89 -7.89 20.97
C THR A 541 -0.91 -6.43 21.42
N ASN A 542 -1.70 -6.13 22.45
CA ASN A 542 -1.74 -4.79 23.01
C ASN A 542 -0.36 -4.40 23.58
N PRO A 543 0.26 -3.30 23.15
CA PRO A 543 1.57 -2.89 23.63
C PRO A 543 1.55 -2.32 25.05
N ASP A 544 0.37 -1.94 25.58
CA ASP A 544 0.22 -1.41 26.93
C ASP A 544 0.18 -2.55 27.96
N VAL A 545 1.33 -3.19 28.18
CA VAL A 545 1.51 -4.35 29.07
C VAL A 545 1.11 -4.04 30.51
N ALA A 546 1.26 -2.79 30.96
CA ALA A 546 1.02 -2.39 32.35
C ALA A 546 -0.48 -2.31 32.70
N GLU A 547 -1.33 -1.94 31.74
CA GLU A 547 -2.75 -1.68 31.98
C GLU A 547 -3.69 -2.69 31.29
N SER A 548 -3.20 -3.42 30.28
CA SER A 548 -4.03 -4.35 29.51
C SER A 548 -4.23 -5.70 30.20
N MET A 549 -5.37 -6.33 29.90
CA MET A 549 -5.64 -7.71 30.28
C MET A 549 -4.71 -8.67 29.54
N ALA A 550 -4.15 -9.66 30.23
CA ALA A 550 -3.33 -10.71 29.65
C ALA A 550 -4.02 -12.08 29.77
N ILE A 551 -4.19 -12.78 28.64
CA ILE A 551 -4.72 -14.16 28.63
C ILE A 551 -3.58 -15.15 28.49
N THR A 552 -3.60 -16.18 29.32
CA THR A 552 -2.57 -17.23 29.37
C THR A 552 -3.18 -18.58 28.99
N PHE A 553 -2.53 -19.27 28.06
CA PHE A 553 -2.96 -20.57 27.55
C PHE A 553 -1.77 -21.44 27.12
N LEU A 554 -2.02 -22.72 26.87
CA LEU A 554 -1.02 -23.70 26.46
C LEU A 554 -1.51 -24.45 25.22
N LEU A 555 -0.69 -24.42 24.17
CA LEU A 555 -0.82 -25.28 22.99
C LEU A 555 -0.08 -26.60 23.21
N ASP A 556 -0.50 -27.67 22.52
CA ASP A 556 0.19 -28.95 22.57
C ASP A 556 1.68 -28.79 22.23
N ARG A 557 2.55 -29.51 22.94
CA ARG A 557 3.99 -29.57 22.69
C ARG A 557 4.33 -30.95 22.15
N TYR A 558 4.99 -30.99 20.99
CA TYR A 558 5.40 -32.25 20.36
C TYR A 558 6.88 -32.55 20.65
N SER A 559 7.30 -33.79 20.41
CA SER A 559 8.69 -34.23 20.61
C SER A 559 9.66 -33.52 19.66
N PHE A 560 9.18 -33.18 18.46
CA PHE A 560 9.92 -32.46 17.42
C PHE A 560 9.09 -31.27 16.92
N PRO A 561 9.72 -30.20 16.41
CA PRO A 561 9.01 -29.11 15.74
C PRO A 561 8.10 -29.65 14.62
N VAL A 562 6.84 -29.20 14.61
CA VAL A 562 5.88 -29.53 13.56
C VAL A 562 5.85 -28.39 12.56
N VAL A 563 6.03 -28.71 11.28
CA VAL A 563 6.28 -27.71 10.23
C VAL A 563 5.37 -27.96 9.04
N LEU A 564 4.79 -26.89 8.49
CA LEU A 564 4.01 -26.94 7.26
C LEU A 564 4.96 -27.19 6.08
N PRO A 565 4.82 -28.30 5.31
CA PRO A 565 5.69 -28.57 4.16
C PRO A 565 5.52 -27.54 3.03
N HIS A 566 6.62 -27.17 2.36
CA HIS A 566 6.57 -26.18 1.28
C HIS A 566 6.12 -26.79 -0.07
N SER A 567 6.33 -28.10 -0.28
CA SER A 567 6.02 -28.81 -1.52
C SER A 567 5.85 -30.32 -1.31
N THR A 568 5.35 -31.01 -2.34
CA THR A 568 5.47 -32.45 -2.53
C THR A 568 6.48 -32.73 -3.64
N THR A 569 7.37 -33.71 -3.45
CA THR A 569 8.47 -34.02 -4.38
C THR A 569 8.06 -34.78 -5.65
N SER A 570 6.77 -35.09 -5.84
CA SER A 570 6.24 -35.70 -7.07
C SER A 570 5.75 -34.61 -8.05
N PRO A 571 6.57 -34.12 -9.01
CA PRO A 571 6.21 -33.01 -9.89
C PRO A 571 5.45 -33.50 -11.14
N GLY A 572 5.10 -34.80 -11.21
CA GLY A 572 4.41 -35.43 -12.33
C GLY A 572 2.95 -35.83 -12.05
N SER A 573 2.42 -35.55 -10.87
CA SER A 573 1.04 -35.92 -10.49
C SER A 573 0.23 -34.75 -9.97
N CYS A 574 0.22 -33.64 -10.69
CA CYS A 574 -1.06 -32.97 -10.90
C CYS A 574 -1.93 -33.89 -11.76
N SER A 575 -2.29 -35.05 -11.22
CA SER A 575 -3.27 -35.93 -11.82
C SER A 575 -4.54 -35.11 -12.01
N SER A 576 -5.09 -35.16 -13.22
CA SER A 576 -6.42 -34.64 -13.52
C SER A 576 -7.39 -34.99 -12.38
N PRO A 577 -8.35 -34.12 -12.04
CA PRO A 577 -9.29 -34.37 -10.95
C PRO A 577 -9.86 -35.79 -11.06
N GLY A 578 -9.85 -36.51 -9.94
CA GLY A 578 -10.11 -37.95 -9.86
C GLY A 578 -11.28 -38.37 -10.74
N GLN A 579 -11.03 -39.34 -11.63
CA GLN A 579 -12.08 -40.00 -12.41
C GLN A 579 -13.03 -40.74 -11.46
N SER A 580 -14.10 -40.07 -11.05
CA SER A 580 -15.32 -40.70 -10.57
C SER A 580 -16.50 -39.94 -11.12
N PHE A 581 -16.72 -40.03 -12.44
CA PHE A 581 -18.05 -39.81 -13.01
C PHE A 581 -18.84 -41.11 -12.81
N PRO A 582 -19.91 -41.14 -12.00
CA PRO A 582 -20.88 -42.22 -12.08
C PRO A 582 -21.58 -42.09 -13.42
N SER A 583 -21.32 -43.03 -14.32
CA SER A 583 -22.12 -43.23 -15.53
C SER A 583 -23.50 -43.75 -15.13
N SER A 584 -24.40 -42.84 -14.77
CA SER A 584 -25.83 -43.12 -14.71
C SER A 584 -26.58 -41.90 -15.24
N SER A 585 -26.92 -41.97 -16.52
CA SER A 585 -27.91 -41.11 -17.16
C SER A 585 -29.26 -41.24 -16.46
N PRO A 586 -29.92 -40.13 -16.09
CA PRO A 586 -31.38 -40.09 -16.00
C PRO A 586 -31.94 -39.55 -17.32
N ASP A 587 -32.87 -40.31 -17.86
CA ASP A 587 -33.73 -39.94 -18.97
C ASP A 587 -34.43 -38.59 -18.76
N SER A 588 -34.53 -37.85 -19.87
CA SER A 588 -35.54 -36.85 -20.24
C SER A 588 -36.52 -36.34 -19.16
N SER A 589 -36.53 -35.02 -18.95
CA SER A 589 -37.58 -34.14 -19.50
C SER A 589 -37.56 -32.73 -18.90
N LEU A 590 -37.93 -31.76 -19.75
CA LEU A 590 -38.46 -30.41 -19.45
C LEU A 590 -37.53 -29.19 -19.53
N SER A 591 -37.62 -28.57 -20.71
CA SER A 591 -37.94 -27.15 -20.99
C SER A 591 -36.90 -26.05 -20.77
N ASP A 592 -36.27 -25.76 -21.90
CA ASP A 592 -35.77 -24.52 -22.51
C ASP A 592 -36.36 -23.14 -22.09
N LYS A 593 -35.49 -22.12 -22.26
CA LYS A 593 -35.63 -20.65 -22.46
C LYS A 593 -34.58 -19.90 -21.60
N SER A 594 -33.69 -19.04 -22.09
CA SER A 594 -33.47 -18.45 -23.41
C SER A 594 -32.20 -17.57 -23.34
N LEU A 595 -31.23 -17.74 -24.27
CA LEU A 595 -30.31 -16.68 -24.71
C LEU A 595 -30.06 -16.88 -26.22
N SER A 596 -30.03 -15.77 -26.95
CA SER A 596 -30.29 -15.62 -28.37
C SER A 596 -29.00 -15.61 -29.23
N PRO A 597 -29.02 -15.34 -30.56
CA PRO A 597 -28.55 -16.29 -31.57
C PRO A 597 -27.23 -15.88 -32.26
N ILE A 598 -26.38 -16.85 -32.58
CA ILE A 598 -25.27 -16.65 -33.52
C ILE A 598 -25.70 -17.13 -34.90
N VAL A 599 -25.53 -16.23 -35.88
CA VAL A 599 -25.78 -16.40 -37.31
C VAL A 599 -24.54 -16.98 -38.01
N SER A 600 -24.80 -17.77 -39.08
CA SER A 600 -23.92 -18.19 -40.22
C SER A 600 -22.79 -19.18 -39.92
N ASP A 601 -22.45 -20.20 -40.72
CA ASP A 601 -22.86 -20.76 -42.03
C ASP A 601 -22.26 -22.20 -42.09
N PRO A 602 -22.83 -23.18 -42.83
CA PRO A 602 -22.44 -24.59 -42.74
C PRO A 602 -21.69 -25.07 -43.99
N PHE A 603 -20.35 -25.09 -44.03
CA PHE A 603 -19.61 -25.98 -44.95
C PHE A 603 -18.13 -26.10 -44.56
N ALA A 604 -17.74 -27.26 -44.02
CA ALA A 604 -16.53 -28.02 -44.38
C ALA A 604 -16.38 -29.23 -43.45
N ARG A 605 -16.91 -30.38 -43.89
CA ARG A 605 -16.43 -31.68 -43.42
C ARG A 605 -15.13 -31.98 -44.16
N SER A 606 -14.03 -32.14 -43.42
CA SER A 606 -13.03 -33.13 -43.79
C SER A 606 -12.28 -33.58 -42.54
N SER A 607 -12.45 -34.86 -42.27
CA SER A 607 -11.71 -35.71 -41.34
C SER A 607 -10.20 -35.44 -41.33
N SER A 608 -9.70 -35.06 -40.16
CA SER A 608 -8.44 -35.61 -39.64
C SER A 608 -8.55 -35.56 -38.12
N SER A 609 -8.44 -36.71 -37.48
CA SER A 609 -8.31 -36.81 -36.03
C SER A 609 -6.98 -36.18 -35.63
N PRO A 610 -6.92 -35.09 -34.86
CA PRO A 610 -5.69 -34.70 -34.22
C PRO A 610 -5.59 -35.50 -32.92
N VAL A 611 -4.53 -36.26 -32.78
CA VAL A 611 -3.97 -36.61 -31.48
C VAL A 611 -3.82 -35.28 -30.73
N THR A 612 -4.79 -34.95 -29.88
CA THR A 612 -4.76 -33.73 -29.08
C THR A 612 -3.73 -33.97 -27.98
N THR A 613 -2.51 -33.50 -28.23
CA THR A 613 -1.46 -33.37 -27.22
C THR A 613 -2.04 -32.74 -25.96
N ASP A 614 -1.63 -33.19 -24.78
CA ASP A 614 -2.08 -32.69 -23.47
C ASP A 614 -2.08 -31.15 -23.39
N ARG A 615 -1.08 -30.52 -24.01
CA ARG A 615 -0.96 -29.07 -24.19
C ARG A 615 -2.15 -28.38 -24.89
N ALA A 616 -2.77 -29.04 -25.87
CA ALA A 616 -3.94 -28.50 -26.58
C ALA A 616 -5.20 -28.55 -25.71
N ARG A 617 -5.31 -29.57 -24.85
CA ARG A 617 -6.41 -29.69 -23.87
C ARG A 617 -6.26 -28.67 -22.75
N LEU A 618 -5.05 -28.47 -22.24
CA LEU A 618 -4.74 -27.45 -21.23
C LEU A 618 -5.00 -26.03 -21.76
N ARG A 619 -4.59 -25.76 -23.00
CA ARG A 619 -4.90 -24.48 -23.64
C ARG A 619 -6.41 -24.24 -23.75
N ARG A 620 -7.16 -25.24 -24.21
CA ARG A 620 -8.61 -25.16 -24.31
C ARG A 620 -9.28 -24.98 -22.93
N PHE A 621 -8.83 -25.72 -21.92
CA PHE A 621 -9.32 -25.58 -20.55
C PHE A 621 -9.08 -24.16 -20.03
N ARG A 622 -7.89 -23.60 -20.26
CA ARG A 622 -7.60 -22.20 -19.89
C ARG A 622 -8.58 -21.25 -20.59
N GLU A 623 -8.70 -21.34 -21.92
CA GLU A 623 -9.61 -20.51 -22.73
C GLU A 623 -11.07 -20.61 -22.26
N GLU A 624 -11.53 -21.80 -21.83
CA GLU A 624 -12.87 -22.00 -21.26
C GLU A 624 -12.98 -21.47 -19.82
N SER A 625 -11.97 -21.68 -18.97
CA SER A 625 -11.99 -21.28 -17.56
C SER A 625 -11.91 -19.76 -17.36
N VAL A 626 -11.17 -19.06 -18.22
CA VAL A 626 -11.01 -17.60 -18.17
C VAL A 626 -12.34 -16.87 -18.45
N GLN A 627 -13.28 -17.50 -19.17
CA GLN A 627 -14.63 -16.95 -19.35
C GLN A 627 -15.38 -16.75 -18.02
N TYR A 628 -14.95 -17.45 -16.97
CA TYR A 628 -15.50 -17.36 -15.63
C TYR A 628 -14.62 -16.50 -14.68
N ALA A 629 -13.60 -15.80 -15.18
CA ALA A 629 -12.70 -14.96 -14.37
C ALA A 629 -13.44 -13.90 -13.54
N SER A 630 -14.49 -13.30 -14.09
CA SER A 630 -15.35 -12.36 -13.36
C SER A 630 -16.07 -12.98 -12.16
N ASN A 631 -16.30 -14.30 -12.17
CA ASN A 631 -16.95 -15.04 -11.08
C ASN A 631 -15.96 -15.65 -10.08
N LEU A 632 -14.66 -15.52 -10.32
CA LEU A 632 -13.62 -16.12 -9.49
C LEU A 632 -13.77 -15.77 -7.98
N PRO A 633 -14.00 -14.51 -7.57
CA PRO A 633 -14.19 -14.19 -6.16
C PRO A 633 -15.39 -14.91 -5.53
N GLN A 634 -16.50 -15.05 -6.26
CA GLN A 634 -17.68 -15.76 -5.78
C GLN A 634 -17.42 -17.27 -5.62
N PHE A 635 -16.67 -17.86 -6.54
CA PHE A 635 -16.22 -19.25 -6.45
C PHE A 635 -15.29 -19.45 -5.24
N LEU A 636 -14.27 -18.61 -5.08
CA LEU A 636 -13.31 -18.74 -3.96
C LEU A 636 -13.96 -18.56 -2.58
N ARG A 637 -15.05 -17.78 -2.48
CA ARG A 637 -15.84 -17.65 -1.24
C ARG A 637 -16.57 -18.94 -0.85
N SER A 638 -16.86 -19.85 -1.79
CA SER A 638 -17.53 -21.13 -1.51
C SER A 638 -16.56 -22.29 -1.23
N VAL A 639 -15.26 -22.09 -1.46
CA VAL A 639 -14.23 -23.10 -1.20
C VAL A 639 -14.09 -23.36 0.30
N ASP A 640 -14.07 -24.64 0.67
CA ASP A 640 -13.66 -25.08 2.01
C ASP A 640 -12.13 -25.18 2.09
N TRP A 641 -11.52 -24.15 2.67
CA TRP A 641 -10.08 -24.01 2.81
C TRP A 641 -9.45 -24.93 3.87
N LEU A 642 -10.26 -25.64 4.66
CA LEU A 642 -9.78 -26.67 5.58
C LEU A 642 -9.69 -28.05 4.93
N LYS A 643 -10.16 -28.21 3.69
CA LYS A 643 -10.07 -29.45 2.94
C LYS A 643 -8.88 -29.41 1.99
N PRO A 644 -7.76 -30.12 2.27
CA PRO A 644 -6.54 -30.00 1.47
C PRO A 644 -6.74 -30.31 -0.02
N SER A 645 -7.60 -31.28 -0.38
CA SER A 645 -7.88 -31.60 -1.78
C SER A 645 -8.51 -30.42 -2.53
N SER A 646 -9.45 -29.70 -1.90
CA SER A 646 -10.10 -28.53 -2.51
C SER A 646 -9.09 -27.40 -2.73
N VAL A 647 -8.19 -27.20 -1.78
CA VAL A 647 -7.12 -26.19 -1.88
C VAL A 647 -6.16 -26.55 -3.03
N GLN A 648 -5.79 -27.82 -3.16
CA GLN A 648 -4.96 -28.30 -4.27
C GLN A 648 -5.62 -28.09 -5.63
N ASP A 649 -6.91 -28.41 -5.76
CA ASP A 649 -7.67 -28.20 -7.01
C ASP A 649 -7.72 -26.71 -7.40
N VAL A 650 -7.96 -25.83 -6.44
CA VAL A 650 -7.97 -24.37 -6.65
C VAL A 650 -6.59 -23.89 -7.06
N HIS A 651 -5.54 -24.31 -6.35
CA HIS A 651 -4.18 -23.90 -6.68
C HIS A 651 -3.73 -24.41 -8.05
N TRP A 652 -4.16 -25.61 -8.45
CA TRP A 652 -3.94 -26.14 -9.78
C TRP A 652 -4.67 -25.31 -10.84
N LEU A 653 -5.93 -24.94 -10.61
CA LEU A 653 -6.65 -24.04 -11.52
C LEU A 653 -5.89 -22.72 -11.71
N LEU A 654 -5.49 -22.07 -10.63
CA LEU A 654 -4.84 -20.75 -10.66
C LEU A 654 -3.43 -20.80 -11.28
N SER A 655 -2.71 -21.92 -11.18
CA SER A 655 -1.37 -22.04 -11.79
C SER A 655 -1.39 -22.05 -13.32
N HIS A 656 -2.56 -22.24 -13.94
CA HIS A 656 -2.75 -22.23 -15.39
C HIS A 656 -3.30 -20.91 -15.93
N TRP A 657 -3.57 -19.93 -15.08
CA TRP A 657 -4.02 -18.60 -15.49
C TRP A 657 -2.82 -17.68 -15.69
N GLU A 658 -2.88 -16.81 -16.71
CA GLU A 658 -1.91 -15.72 -16.81
C GLU A 658 -2.47 -14.45 -16.18
N PRO A 659 -1.62 -13.56 -15.65
CA PRO A 659 -2.08 -12.33 -15.01
C PRO A 659 -3.04 -11.49 -15.88
N PRO A 660 -2.82 -11.27 -17.20
CA PRO A 660 -3.73 -10.50 -18.03
C PRO A 660 -5.14 -11.10 -18.20
N ASP A 661 -5.32 -12.39 -17.92
CA ASP A 661 -6.63 -13.05 -17.95
C ASP A 661 -7.56 -12.55 -16.83
N LEU A 662 -7.00 -11.89 -15.81
CA LEU A 662 -7.73 -11.35 -14.67
C LEU A 662 -8.04 -9.86 -14.87
N ASP A 663 -9.31 -9.47 -14.76
CA ASP A 663 -9.69 -8.06 -14.76
C ASP A 663 -9.13 -7.33 -13.53
N VAL A 664 -8.78 -6.04 -13.67
CA VAL A 664 -8.18 -5.25 -12.58
C VAL A 664 -9.13 -5.13 -11.38
N SER A 665 -10.44 -4.96 -11.61
CA SER A 665 -11.42 -4.87 -10.53
C SER A 665 -11.54 -6.19 -9.75
N VAL A 666 -11.35 -7.32 -10.43
CA VAL A 666 -11.31 -8.65 -9.81
C VAL A 666 -10.02 -8.84 -9.02
N ALA A 667 -8.87 -8.45 -9.58
CA ALA A 667 -7.58 -8.50 -8.88
C ALA A 667 -7.62 -7.69 -7.58
N LEU A 668 -8.17 -6.48 -7.61
CA LEU A 668 -8.37 -5.66 -6.40
C LEU A 668 -9.30 -6.36 -5.39
N GLU A 669 -10.39 -6.97 -5.83
CA GLU A 669 -11.32 -7.70 -4.94
C GLU A 669 -10.65 -8.90 -4.26
N LEU A 670 -9.78 -9.62 -4.97
CA LEU A 670 -9.00 -10.74 -4.43
C LEU A 670 -7.98 -10.34 -3.34
N LEU A 671 -7.72 -9.04 -3.17
CA LEU A 671 -6.91 -8.50 -2.08
C LEU A 671 -7.74 -8.11 -0.84
N SER A 672 -9.06 -8.23 -0.89
CA SER A 672 -9.95 -7.96 0.24
C SER A 672 -9.78 -8.95 1.40
N VAL A 673 -10.47 -8.68 2.51
CA VAL A 673 -10.44 -9.47 3.75
C VAL A 673 -10.95 -10.91 3.60
N ASP A 674 -11.70 -11.19 2.53
CA ASP A 674 -12.28 -12.51 2.26
C ASP A 674 -11.25 -13.55 1.81
N PHE A 675 -10.09 -13.11 1.32
CA PHE A 675 -9.10 -13.96 0.66
C PHE A 675 -7.75 -13.90 1.37
N ALA A 676 -7.50 -14.88 2.23
CA ALA A 676 -6.23 -15.03 2.96
C ALA A 676 -5.20 -15.92 2.25
N ASP A 677 -5.62 -16.70 1.26
CA ASP A 677 -4.72 -17.65 0.57
C ASP A 677 -3.62 -16.95 -0.22
N GLU A 678 -2.38 -17.39 0.01
CA GLU A 678 -1.18 -16.78 -0.55
C GLU A 678 -1.13 -16.85 -2.09
N ARG A 679 -1.60 -17.95 -2.71
CA ARG A 679 -1.57 -18.12 -4.18
C ARG A 679 -2.63 -17.27 -4.87
N VAL A 680 -3.82 -17.14 -4.26
CA VAL A 680 -4.87 -16.21 -4.71
C VAL A 680 -4.34 -14.77 -4.71
N ARG A 681 -3.77 -14.33 -3.58
CA ARG A 681 -3.24 -12.97 -3.45
C ARG A 681 -2.05 -12.71 -4.38
N LYS A 682 -1.18 -13.71 -4.58
CA LYS A 682 -0.07 -13.63 -5.53
C LYS A 682 -0.55 -13.36 -6.96
N LEU A 683 -1.55 -14.11 -7.45
CA LEU A 683 -2.10 -13.91 -8.80
C LEU A 683 -2.67 -12.49 -8.95
N ALA A 684 -3.37 -11.98 -7.93
CA ALA A 684 -3.87 -10.62 -7.92
C ALA A 684 -2.73 -9.58 -8.01
N VAL A 685 -1.68 -9.72 -7.22
CA VAL A 685 -0.51 -8.83 -7.25
C VAL A 685 0.18 -8.88 -8.62
N GLN A 686 0.38 -10.06 -9.21
CA GLN A 686 0.97 -10.20 -10.54
C GLN A 686 0.17 -9.49 -11.63
N ARG A 687 -1.17 -9.41 -11.50
CA ARG A 687 -1.98 -8.59 -12.41
C ARG A 687 -1.68 -7.10 -12.21
N LEU A 688 -1.61 -6.63 -10.97
CA LEU A 688 -1.32 -5.23 -10.64
C LEU A 688 0.09 -4.79 -11.05
N GLU A 689 1.06 -5.71 -11.11
CA GLU A 689 2.41 -5.45 -11.61
C GLU A 689 2.46 -4.91 -13.04
N SER A 690 1.44 -5.23 -13.87
CA SER A 690 1.33 -4.75 -15.25
C SER A 690 0.81 -3.33 -15.41
N LEU A 691 0.31 -2.70 -14.32
CA LEU A 691 -0.29 -1.36 -14.39
C LEU A 691 0.75 -0.26 -14.55
N SER A 692 0.42 0.75 -15.35
CA SER A 692 1.21 1.99 -15.46
C SER A 692 1.26 2.75 -14.13
N ASN A 693 2.20 3.69 -13.98
CA ASN A 693 2.29 4.49 -12.76
C ASN A 693 1.01 5.32 -12.51
N ASP A 694 0.40 5.86 -13.57
CA ASP A 694 -0.85 6.62 -13.48
C ASP A 694 -2.03 5.77 -13.00
N GLU A 695 -2.18 4.56 -13.54
CA GLU A 695 -3.21 3.62 -13.08
C GLU A 695 -2.97 3.13 -11.66
N MET A 696 -1.72 2.85 -11.29
CA MET A 696 -1.37 2.40 -9.94
C MET A 696 -1.76 3.44 -8.88
N LEU A 697 -1.52 4.72 -9.15
CA LEU A 697 -1.86 5.82 -8.24
C LEU A 697 -3.36 5.93 -7.97
N LYS A 698 -4.21 5.56 -8.95
CA LYS A 698 -5.68 5.53 -8.77
C LYS A 698 -6.11 4.56 -7.69
N TYR A 699 -5.31 3.54 -7.39
CA TYR A 699 -5.63 2.47 -6.44
C TYR A 699 -4.68 2.39 -5.24
N LEU A 700 -3.63 3.21 -5.20
CA LEU A 700 -2.58 3.16 -4.18
C LEU A 700 -3.13 3.27 -2.76
N LEU A 701 -4.13 4.13 -2.53
CA LEU A 701 -4.75 4.28 -1.22
C LEU A 701 -5.35 2.96 -0.74
N GLN A 702 -6.16 2.29 -1.56
CA GLN A 702 -6.76 0.99 -1.24
C GLN A 702 -5.70 -0.09 -1.05
N LEU A 703 -4.67 -0.12 -1.90
CA LEU A 703 -3.61 -1.11 -1.82
C LEU A 703 -2.83 -1.01 -0.49
N VAL A 704 -2.54 0.21 -0.02
CA VAL A 704 -1.94 0.42 1.31
C VAL A 704 -2.86 -0.11 2.41
N GLN A 705 -4.17 0.12 2.32
CA GLN A 705 -5.13 -0.41 3.30
C GLN A 705 -5.19 -1.94 3.30
N THR A 706 -5.06 -2.59 2.14
CA THR A 706 -5.06 -4.06 2.04
C THR A 706 -3.84 -4.72 2.71
N LEU A 707 -2.77 -3.98 3.02
CA LEU A 707 -1.68 -4.50 3.85
C LEU A 707 -2.16 -4.91 5.24
N LYS A 708 -3.28 -4.37 5.76
CA LYS A 708 -3.85 -4.74 7.07
C LYS A 708 -4.36 -6.19 7.12
N VAL A 709 -4.75 -6.76 5.97
CA VAL A 709 -5.34 -8.11 5.91
C VAL A 709 -4.37 -9.18 5.46
N GLU A 710 -3.12 -8.82 5.15
CA GLU A 710 -2.06 -9.81 4.91
C GLU A 710 -1.87 -10.70 6.16
N PRO A 711 -1.69 -12.02 6.03
CA PRO A 711 -1.45 -12.86 7.20
C PRO A 711 -0.14 -12.52 7.90
N TYR A 712 0.92 -12.23 7.13
CA TYR A 712 2.27 -11.95 7.61
C TYR A 712 2.74 -10.54 7.20
N HIS A 713 3.77 -10.01 7.87
CA HIS A 713 4.39 -8.72 7.52
C HIS A 713 5.07 -8.75 6.14
N ASP A 714 5.84 -9.82 5.86
CA ASP A 714 6.38 -10.09 4.54
C ASP A 714 5.31 -10.76 3.65
N SER A 715 4.94 -10.09 2.57
CA SER A 715 3.92 -10.56 1.62
C SER A 715 4.22 -10.10 0.20
N PHE A 716 3.61 -10.75 -0.80
CA PHE A 716 3.72 -10.35 -2.20
C PHE A 716 3.28 -8.90 -2.40
N LEU A 717 2.20 -8.47 -1.73
CA LEU A 717 1.69 -7.11 -1.81
C LEU A 717 2.69 -6.10 -1.21
N ALA A 718 3.26 -6.39 -0.04
CA ALA A 718 4.24 -5.50 0.60
C ALA A 718 5.48 -5.31 -0.29
N ARG A 719 6.04 -6.42 -0.81
CA ARG A 719 7.19 -6.39 -1.73
C ARG A 719 6.87 -5.60 -3.00
N PHE A 720 5.72 -5.86 -3.63
CA PHE A 720 5.27 -5.14 -4.82
C PHE A 720 5.16 -3.64 -4.58
N LEU A 721 4.51 -3.21 -3.49
CA LEU A 721 4.33 -1.78 -3.20
C LEU A 721 5.67 -1.08 -2.94
N ILE A 722 6.59 -1.71 -2.21
CA ILE A 722 7.94 -1.19 -2.00
C ILE A 722 8.66 -1.05 -3.35
N GLN A 723 8.64 -2.07 -4.20
CA GLN A 723 9.29 -2.03 -5.51
C GLN A 723 8.72 -0.92 -6.41
N ARG A 724 7.39 -0.78 -6.48
CA ARG A 724 6.76 0.31 -7.26
C ARG A 724 7.11 1.69 -6.70
N ALA A 725 7.13 1.85 -5.38
CA ALA A 725 7.51 3.08 -4.71
C ALA A 725 8.98 3.45 -4.92
N LEU A 726 9.88 2.48 -4.98
CA LEU A 726 11.31 2.68 -5.26
C LEU A 726 11.61 2.97 -6.74
N ARG A 727 10.72 2.55 -7.64
CA ARG A 727 10.79 2.82 -9.09
C ARG A 727 10.26 4.20 -9.48
N SER A 728 9.33 4.76 -8.72
CA SER A 728 8.61 6.01 -9.03
C SER A 728 8.60 6.94 -7.83
N LYS A 729 9.20 8.13 -7.96
CA LYS A 729 9.16 9.16 -6.91
C LYS A 729 7.74 9.59 -6.61
N ARG A 730 6.89 9.67 -7.63
CA ARG A 730 5.47 10.03 -7.47
C ARG A 730 4.73 9.01 -6.61
N ILE A 731 4.87 7.71 -6.91
CA ILE A 731 4.28 6.64 -6.10
C ILE A 731 4.89 6.62 -4.69
N GLY A 732 6.23 6.72 -4.59
CA GLY A 732 6.94 6.71 -3.32
C GLY A 732 6.54 7.84 -2.37
N HIS A 733 6.29 9.05 -2.90
CA HIS A 733 5.80 10.19 -2.12
C HIS A 733 4.45 9.91 -1.45
N PHE A 734 3.45 9.45 -2.21
CA PHE A 734 2.13 9.15 -1.64
C PHE A 734 2.15 7.90 -0.77
N PHE A 735 2.94 6.89 -1.14
CA PHE A 735 3.15 5.68 -0.35
C PHE A 735 3.69 6.01 1.06
N PHE A 736 4.66 6.93 1.16
CA PHE A 736 5.18 7.43 2.44
C PHE A 736 4.06 8.01 3.31
N TRP A 737 3.29 8.97 2.79
CA TRP A 737 2.26 9.65 3.57
C TRP A 737 1.11 8.73 3.97
N TYR A 738 0.70 7.82 3.09
CA TYR A 738 -0.34 6.84 3.39
C TYR A 738 0.09 5.90 4.51
N LEU A 739 1.31 5.34 4.45
CA LEU A 739 1.83 4.50 5.53
C LEU A 739 2.04 5.28 6.84
N ARG A 740 2.67 6.46 6.78
CA ARG A 740 2.96 7.26 7.97
C ARG A 740 1.69 7.65 8.74
N SER A 741 0.62 8.00 8.02
CA SER A 741 -0.67 8.30 8.64
C SER A 741 -1.26 7.10 9.39
N GLU A 742 -1.11 5.89 8.86
CA GLU A 742 -1.55 4.65 9.49
C GLU A 742 -0.66 4.22 10.68
N VAL A 743 0.67 4.44 10.60
CA VAL A 743 1.59 4.22 11.73
C VAL A 743 1.17 5.06 12.94
N ALA A 744 0.82 6.33 12.71
CA ALA A 744 0.35 7.23 13.75
C ALA A 744 -1.04 6.83 14.28
N GLY A 745 -1.97 6.47 13.38
CA GLY A 745 -3.40 6.35 13.69
C GLY A 745 -3.93 4.95 14.03
N CYS A 746 -3.21 3.87 13.73
CA CYS A 746 -3.72 2.50 13.85
C CYS A 746 -2.76 1.58 14.64
N PRO A 747 -2.93 1.45 15.97
CA PRO A 747 -2.02 0.65 16.80
C PRO A 747 -2.02 -0.85 16.42
N PHE A 748 -3.14 -1.39 15.94
CA PHE A 748 -3.28 -2.80 15.54
C PHE A 748 -2.35 -3.22 14.40
N PHE A 749 -1.98 -2.28 13.52
CA PHE A 749 -1.16 -2.54 12.34
C PHE A 749 0.11 -1.68 12.28
N ARG A 750 0.38 -0.89 13.33
CA ARG A 750 1.51 0.06 13.39
C ARG A 750 2.85 -0.58 13.03
N GLN A 751 3.18 -1.71 13.66
CA GLN A 751 4.45 -2.42 13.43
C GLN A 751 4.61 -2.84 11.95
N ARG A 752 3.53 -3.35 11.35
CA ARG A 752 3.50 -3.75 9.94
C ARG A 752 3.72 -2.57 9.00
N MET A 753 2.99 -1.48 9.22
CA MET A 753 3.13 -0.29 8.37
C MET A 753 4.51 0.35 8.53
N ALA A 754 5.05 0.34 9.75
CA ALA A 754 6.38 0.88 10.05
C ALA A 754 7.50 0.08 9.38
N VAL A 755 7.48 -1.26 9.41
CA VAL A 755 8.54 -2.07 8.75
C VAL A 755 8.53 -1.94 7.23
N VAL A 756 7.34 -1.82 6.63
CA VAL A 756 7.19 -1.57 5.19
C VAL A 756 7.70 -0.16 4.83
N LEU A 757 7.40 0.84 5.68
CA LEU A 757 7.87 2.21 5.50
C LEU A 757 9.39 2.32 5.66
N GLU A 758 9.99 1.64 6.64
CA GLU A 758 11.44 1.56 6.83
C GLU A 758 12.13 1.01 5.58
N ALA A 759 11.63 -0.10 5.03
CA ALA A 759 12.18 -0.70 3.82
C ALA A 759 12.17 0.27 2.63
N TYR A 760 11.11 1.08 2.47
CA TYR A 760 11.08 2.13 1.45
C TYR A 760 12.08 3.25 1.73
N LEU A 761 12.14 3.77 2.96
CA LEU A 761 13.03 4.87 3.34
C LEU A 761 14.52 4.52 3.18
N LEU A 762 14.88 3.25 3.41
CA LEU A 762 16.23 2.76 3.17
C LEU A 762 16.63 2.76 1.68
N GLY A 763 15.68 2.82 0.73
CA GLY A 763 15.94 2.78 -0.71
C GLY A 763 15.53 4.03 -1.51
N CYS A 764 14.76 4.96 -0.93
CA CYS A 764 14.20 6.09 -1.68
C CYS A 764 15.25 7.12 -2.15
N GLY A 765 16.46 7.09 -1.60
CA GLY A 765 17.56 7.98 -1.97
C GLY A 765 17.59 9.29 -1.18
N GLN A 766 18.75 9.93 -1.15
CA GLN A 766 19.02 11.07 -0.26
C GLN A 766 18.15 12.31 -0.56
N ALA A 767 17.86 12.59 -1.82
CA ALA A 767 16.98 13.71 -2.19
C ALA A 767 15.55 13.54 -1.63
N MET A 768 14.97 12.34 -1.75
CA MET A 768 13.66 12.01 -1.18
C MET A 768 13.67 12.06 0.34
N LEU A 769 14.70 11.49 1.00
CA LEU A 769 14.85 11.55 2.45
C LEU A 769 14.89 13.00 2.95
N SER A 770 15.71 13.84 2.31
CA SER A 770 15.84 15.26 2.67
C SER A 770 14.51 16.00 2.52
N SER A 771 13.78 15.73 1.44
CA SER A 771 12.43 16.27 1.23
C SER A 771 11.47 15.83 2.35
N PHE A 772 11.41 14.54 2.69
CA PHE A 772 10.53 14.07 3.76
C PHE A 772 10.88 14.66 5.13
N ILE A 773 12.17 14.87 5.42
CA ILE A 773 12.60 15.52 6.67
C ILE A 773 11.99 16.92 6.77
N SER A 774 12.13 17.75 5.73
CA SER A 774 11.54 19.09 5.71
C SER A 774 10.02 19.06 5.80
N GLN A 775 9.36 18.12 5.11
CA GLN A 775 7.90 18.01 5.14
C GLN A 775 7.38 17.57 6.53
N VAL A 776 8.01 16.57 7.15
CA VAL A 776 7.64 16.10 8.50
C VAL A 776 7.87 17.21 9.52
N GLN A 777 8.99 17.94 9.43
CA GLN A 777 9.24 19.11 10.27
C GLN A 777 8.14 20.17 10.10
N ALA A 778 7.69 20.45 8.88
CA ALA A 778 6.61 21.40 8.63
C ALA A 778 5.27 20.92 9.24
N VAL A 779 4.93 19.64 9.10
CA VAL A 779 3.73 19.04 9.69
C VAL A 779 3.75 19.13 11.22
N GLU A 780 4.87 18.80 11.85
CA GLU A 780 5.03 18.84 13.30
C GLU A 780 4.93 20.26 13.84
N ALA A 781 5.64 21.22 13.23
CA ALA A 781 5.57 22.63 13.62
C ALA A 781 4.14 23.20 13.50
N LEU A 782 3.42 22.88 12.41
CA LEU A 782 2.03 23.32 12.23
C LEU A 782 1.07 22.60 13.19
N HIS A 783 1.32 21.34 13.51
CA HIS A 783 0.54 20.60 14.50
C HIS A 783 0.64 21.21 15.89
N GLU A 784 1.84 21.62 16.31
CA GLU A 784 2.05 22.32 17.58
C GLU A 784 1.29 23.65 17.61
N VAL A 785 1.40 24.46 16.55
CA VAL A 785 0.69 25.73 16.42
C VAL A 785 -0.83 25.51 16.47
N ALA A 786 -1.35 24.55 15.70
CA ALA A 786 -2.77 24.21 15.70
C ALA A 786 -3.25 23.76 17.09
N SER A 787 -2.43 22.98 17.80
CA SER A 787 -2.74 22.51 19.15
C SER A 787 -2.83 23.67 20.16
N VAL A 788 -1.92 24.66 20.05
CA VAL A 788 -1.99 25.88 20.86
C VAL A 788 -3.25 26.68 20.52
N VAL A 789 -3.54 26.89 19.23
CA VAL A 789 -4.73 27.61 18.75
C VAL A 789 -6.01 26.97 19.28
N LYS A 790 -6.11 25.64 19.26
CA LYS A 790 -7.26 24.91 19.82
C LYS A 790 -7.43 25.07 21.32
N ARG A 791 -6.33 25.12 22.08
CA ARG A 791 -6.39 25.40 23.52
C ARG A 791 -6.85 26.83 23.79
N LEU A 792 -6.44 27.78 22.97
CA LEU A 792 -6.85 29.19 23.08
C LEU A 792 -8.30 29.41 22.65
N TYR A 793 -8.76 28.70 21.61
CA TYR A 793 -10.09 28.84 21.02
C TYR A 793 -10.77 27.46 20.90
N PRO A 794 -11.34 26.92 22.00
CA PRO A 794 -12.04 25.64 21.97
C PRO A 794 -13.22 25.60 20.98
N ASP A 795 -13.63 24.40 20.55
CA ASP A 795 -14.58 24.20 19.43
C ASP A 795 -15.86 25.05 19.49
N LYS A 796 -16.39 25.30 20.70
CA LYS A 796 -17.65 26.04 20.95
C LYS A 796 -17.48 27.57 21.08
N THR A 797 -16.26 28.08 21.00
CA THR A 797 -15.97 29.51 21.18
C THR A 797 -15.92 30.26 19.85
N ASP A 798 -16.37 31.51 19.91
CA ASP A 798 -16.25 32.45 18.79
C ASP A 798 -14.83 32.98 18.69
N LEU A 799 -14.38 33.17 17.45
CA LEU A 799 -13.06 33.71 17.18
C LEU A 799 -13.02 35.22 17.45
N PRO A 800 -12.14 35.70 18.35
CA PRO A 800 -11.94 37.13 18.53
C PRO A 800 -11.26 37.74 17.31
N SER A 801 -11.41 39.05 17.11
CA SER A 801 -10.75 39.80 16.03
C SER A 801 -9.21 39.73 16.10
N THR A 802 -8.66 39.48 17.28
CA THR A 802 -7.20 39.34 17.52
C THR A 802 -6.65 37.95 17.16
N ALA A 803 -7.50 36.98 16.80
CA ALA A 803 -7.06 35.60 16.54
C ALA A 803 -6.02 35.48 15.42
N ALA A 804 -6.16 36.28 14.35
CA ALA A 804 -5.19 36.31 13.26
C ALA A 804 -3.82 36.82 13.74
N GLN A 805 -3.78 37.88 14.54
CA GLN A 805 -2.53 38.41 15.11
C GLN A 805 -1.86 37.39 16.03
N ARG A 806 -2.64 36.67 16.83
CA ARG A 806 -2.11 35.63 17.72
C ARG A 806 -1.54 34.45 16.94
N LEU A 807 -2.21 34.01 15.87
CA LEU A 807 -1.69 32.99 14.96
C LEU A 807 -0.36 33.45 14.34
N GLN A 808 -0.28 34.70 13.86
CA GLN A 808 0.94 35.25 13.26
C GLN A 808 2.12 35.28 14.25
N GLU A 809 1.88 35.55 15.53
CA GLU A 809 2.91 35.49 16.57
C GLU A 809 3.43 34.07 16.79
N LEU A 810 2.53 33.08 16.85
CA LEU A 810 2.90 31.67 16.97
C LEU A 810 3.71 31.21 15.75
N LEU A 811 3.26 31.56 14.54
CA LEU A 811 3.94 31.20 13.29
C LEU A 811 5.33 31.84 13.15
N ARG A 812 5.59 33.01 13.77
CA ARG A 812 6.92 33.63 13.76
C ARG A 812 7.96 32.86 14.58
N THR A 813 7.52 32.09 15.59
CA THR A 813 8.41 31.42 16.55
C THR A 813 8.47 29.92 16.35
N CYS A 814 7.57 29.35 15.55
CA CYS A 814 7.56 27.93 15.24
C CYS A 814 8.74 27.51 14.36
N ASN A 815 9.17 26.26 14.50
CA ASN A 815 10.31 25.70 13.78
C ASN A 815 9.95 25.22 12.36
N LEU A 816 9.38 26.10 11.54
CA LEU A 816 9.09 25.82 10.13
C LEU A 816 10.37 25.80 9.29
N PRO A 817 10.51 24.87 8.31
CA PRO A 817 11.59 24.93 7.34
C PRO A 817 11.46 26.17 6.44
N SER A 818 12.57 26.58 5.78
CA SER A 818 12.59 27.71 4.83
C SER A 818 11.66 27.50 3.64
N ASP A 819 11.59 26.25 3.19
CA ASP A 819 10.75 25.76 2.11
C ASP A 819 10.53 24.26 2.28
N PHE A 820 9.48 23.72 1.65
CA PHE A 820 9.21 22.28 1.61
C PHE A 820 8.29 21.94 0.41
N GLN A 821 8.41 20.72 -0.11
CA GLN A 821 7.44 20.21 -1.09
C GLN A 821 6.10 19.94 -0.42
N VAL A 822 5.00 20.29 -1.08
CA VAL A 822 3.68 20.17 -0.46
C VAL A 822 3.22 18.70 -0.42
N PRO A 823 2.81 18.16 0.74
CA PRO A 823 2.46 16.74 0.87
C PRO A 823 1.37 16.25 -0.09
N PHE A 824 0.36 17.06 -0.43
CA PHE A 824 -0.71 16.65 -1.35
C PHE A 824 -0.34 16.82 -2.84
N ASP A 825 0.70 17.59 -3.17
CA ASP A 825 1.22 17.72 -4.53
C ASP A 825 2.74 18.00 -4.48
N PRO A 826 3.60 16.97 -4.63
CA PRO A 826 5.05 17.14 -4.53
C PRO A 826 5.66 17.99 -5.65
N ARG A 827 4.90 18.32 -6.71
CA ARG A 827 5.34 19.24 -7.77
C ARG A 827 5.36 20.69 -7.30
N ILE A 828 4.67 21.00 -6.21
CA ILE A 828 4.58 22.34 -5.64
C ILE A 828 5.52 22.43 -4.45
N ARG A 829 6.34 23.48 -4.41
CA ARG A 829 7.19 23.79 -3.26
C ARG A 829 6.70 25.10 -2.63
N ALA A 830 6.36 25.02 -1.34
CA ALA A 830 5.98 26.16 -0.53
C ALA A 830 7.26 26.84 -0.02
N GLY A 831 7.44 28.13 -0.31
CA GLY A 831 8.55 28.93 0.20
C GLY A 831 8.26 29.54 1.56
N ARG A 832 8.63 30.81 1.76
CA ARG A 832 8.43 31.51 3.04
C ARG A 832 6.94 31.71 3.34
N ILE A 833 6.57 31.61 4.61
CA ILE A 833 5.20 31.90 5.06
C ILE A 833 4.87 33.40 4.96
N LEU A 834 3.70 33.72 4.41
CA LEU A 834 3.16 35.07 4.25
C LEU A 834 2.22 35.40 5.41
N LEU A 835 2.81 35.77 6.56
CA LEU A 835 2.11 35.93 7.84
C LEU A 835 0.87 36.82 7.76
N ASP A 836 0.94 37.93 7.03
CA ASP A 836 -0.15 38.90 6.87
C ASP A 836 -1.41 38.31 6.23
N ARG A 837 -1.27 37.18 5.53
CA ARG A 837 -2.36 36.48 4.85
C ARG A 837 -2.86 35.23 5.59
N CYS A 838 -2.20 34.84 6.67
CA CYS A 838 -2.59 33.71 7.50
C CYS A 838 -3.73 34.07 8.46
N LYS A 839 -4.68 33.16 8.65
CA LYS A 839 -5.82 33.34 9.58
C LYS A 839 -6.31 32.03 10.17
N VAL A 840 -6.99 32.09 11.31
CA VAL A 840 -7.76 30.97 11.85
C VAL A 840 -9.17 31.02 11.27
N MET A 841 -9.65 29.91 10.69
CA MET A 841 -10.96 29.87 10.07
C MET A 841 -12.08 29.75 11.13
N ALA A 842 -13.19 30.44 10.87
CA ALA A 842 -14.37 30.45 11.73
C ALA A 842 -15.25 29.19 11.60
N SER A 843 -14.61 28.03 11.70
CA SER A 843 -15.26 26.70 11.75
C SER A 843 -15.16 26.12 13.17
N LYS A 844 -15.97 25.09 13.47
CA LYS A 844 -15.95 24.36 14.74
C LYS A 844 -14.53 23.92 15.12
N LYS A 845 -13.79 23.30 14.19
CA LYS A 845 -12.45 22.72 14.44
C LYS A 845 -11.28 23.71 14.35
N LYS A 846 -11.56 24.99 14.07
CA LYS A 846 -10.57 26.08 13.99
C LYS A 846 -9.36 25.77 13.08
N PRO A 847 -9.55 25.34 11.82
CA PRO A 847 -8.44 25.06 10.92
C PRO A 847 -7.62 26.32 10.63
N LEU A 848 -6.34 26.12 10.31
CA LEU A 848 -5.42 27.20 9.97
C LEU A 848 -5.44 27.42 8.46
N TRP A 849 -5.71 28.65 8.03
CA TRP A 849 -5.52 29.09 6.66
C TRP A 849 -4.12 29.68 6.53
N LEU A 850 -3.27 29.05 5.72
CA LEU A 850 -1.86 29.38 5.58
C LEU A 850 -1.54 29.72 4.12
N GLU A 851 -0.68 30.72 3.93
CA GLU A 851 -0.27 31.24 2.64
C GLU A 851 1.26 31.30 2.60
N PHE A 852 1.85 30.75 1.56
CA PHE A 852 3.30 30.70 1.36
C PHE A 852 3.68 31.35 0.03
N SER A 853 4.89 31.90 -0.06
CA SER A 853 5.41 32.35 -1.34
C SER A 853 5.61 31.17 -2.28
N SER A 854 5.42 31.40 -3.57
CA SER A 854 5.82 30.46 -4.61
C SER A 854 7.35 30.40 -4.71
N MET A 855 7.85 29.40 -5.44
CA MET A 855 9.27 29.30 -5.78
C MET A 855 9.74 30.49 -6.61
N ASP A 856 10.98 30.90 -6.37
CA ASP A 856 11.69 31.81 -7.26
C ASP A 856 11.81 31.15 -8.64
N SER A 857 11.41 31.89 -9.67
CA SER A 857 11.31 31.40 -11.04
C SER A 857 11.68 32.54 -12.00
N PRO A 858 12.28 32.25 -13.16
CA PRO A 858 12.54 33.26 -14.20
C PRO A 858 11.24 33.83 -14.80
N CYS A 859 10.10 33.19 -14.54
CA CYS A 859 8.77 33.70 -14.89
C CYS A 859 8.23 34.65 -13.80
N PRO A 860 7.24 35.53 -14.11
CA PRO A 860 6.56 36.32 -13.10
C PRO A 860 6.11 35.46 -11.93
N SER A 861 6.30 35.92 -10.69
CA SER A 861 6.00 35.14 -9.49
C SER A 861 4.58 34.58 -9.58
N GLY A 862 4.45 33.25 -9.50
CA GLY A 862 3.16 32.58 -9.51
C GLY A 862 2.27 33.02 -8.34
N PRO A 863 0.99 32.63 -8.35
CA PRO A 863 0.13 32.85 -7.19
C PRO A 863 0.73 32.14 -5.96
N PRO A 864 0.56 32.70 -4.75
CA PRO A 864 1.00 32.07 -3.51
C PRO A 864 0.53 30.60 -3.39
N VAL A 865 1.21 29.81 -2.59
CA VAL A 865 0.82 28.44 -2.28
C VAL A 865 -0.07 28.45 -1.04
N GLY A 866 -1.32 28.01 -1.19
CA GLY A 866 -2.32 28.07 -0.14
C GLY A 866 -2.61 26.70 0.45
N ILE A 867 -2.50 26.60 1.78
CA ILE A 867 -2.69 25.34 2.52
C ILE A 867 -3.66 25.59 3.69
N ILE A 868 -4.67 24.74 3.81
CA ILE A 868 -5.46 24.62 5.03
C ILE A 868 -4.87 23.49 5.86
N PHE A 869 -4.38 23.80 7.06
CA PHE A 869 -3.95 22.79 8.02
C PHE A 869 -5.09 22.49 9.00
N LYS A 870 -5.57 21.24 9.00
CA LYS A 870 -6.69 20.78 9.81
C LYS A 870 -6.19 19.84 10.89
N GLN A 871 -6.63 20.07 12.13
CA GLN A 871 -6.44 19.17 13.25
C GLN A 871 -7.80 18.80 13.83
N GLY A 872 -7.97 17.56 14.27
CA GLY A 872 -9.13 17.03 14.98
C GLY A 872 -10.25 16.47 14.12
N ASP A 873 -10.03 16.28 12.82
CA ASP A 873 -10.89 15.52 11.91
C ASP A 873 -10.05 14.47 11.18
N ASP A 874 -10.65 13.33 10.84
CA ASP A 874 -10.04 12.28 10.03
C ASP A 874 -10.20 12.59 8.54
N LEU A 875 -9.11 13.04 7.89
CA LEU A 875 -9.13 13.38 6.46
C LEU A 875 -9.09 12.17 5.53
N ARG A 876 -8.98 10.93 6.04
CA ARG A 876 -8.98 9.72 5.19
C ARG A 876 -10.30 9.57 4.42
N GLN A 877 -11.42 10.04 4.99
CA GLN A 877 -12.71 10.09 4.31
C GLN A 877 -12.71 11.07 3.12
N ASP A 878 -12.25 12.30 3.31
CA ASP A 878 -12.12 13.27 2.21
C ASP A 878 -11.15 12.76 1.13
N MET A 879 -10.02 12.16 1.53
CA MET A 879 -9.07 11.54 0.59
C MET A 879 -9.73 10.47 -0.28
N LEU A 880 -10.54 9.58 0.31
CA LEU A 880 -11.27 8.55 -0.43
C LEU A 880 -12.23 9.15 -1.46
N VAL A 881 -13.00 10.17 -1.07
CA VAL A 881 -13.95 10.82 -1.98
C VAL A 881 -13.21 11.51 -3.12
N ILE A 882 -12.15 12.26 -2.83
CA ILE A 882 -11.36 12.96 -3.84
C ILE A 882 -10.67 11.98 -4.80
N GLN A 883 -10.08 10.91 -4.28
CA GLN A 883 -9.49 9.86 -5.10
C GLN A 883 -10.55 9.19 -5.99
N THR A 884 -11.75 8.92 -5.45
CA THR A 884 -12.86 8.35 -6.23
C THR A 884 -13.29 9.32 -7.33
N LEU A 885 -13.32 10.63 -7.08
CA LEU A 885 -13.57 11.63 -8.12
C LEU A 885 -12.53 11.58 -9.24
N VAL A 886 -11.25 11.35 -8.93
CA VAL A 886 -10.19 11.14 -9.94
C VAL A 886 -10.43 9.87 -10.76
N VAL A 887 -10.89 8.78 -10.13
CA VAL A 887 -11.26 7.55 -10.83
C VAL A 887 -12.48 7.76 -11.74
N MET A 888 -13.51 8.44 -11.25
CA MET A 888 -14.70 8.79 -12.05
C MET A 888 -14.32 9.67 -13.25
N ASP A 889 -13.46 10.66 -13.05
CA ASP A 889 -12.95 11.51 -14.12
C ASP A 889 -12.18 10.71 -15.17
N SER A 890 -11.33 9.76 -14.76
CA SER A 890 -10.66 8.83 -15.69
C SER A 890 -11.66 8.03 -16.53
N ILE A 891 -12.70 7.45 -15.90
CA ILE A 891 -13.74 6.68 -16.60
C ILE A 891 -14.48 7.54 -17.63
N TRP A 892 -14.75 8.81 -17.31
CA TRP A 892 -15.40 9.73 -18.24
C TRP A 892 -14.46 10.18 -19.36
N GLN A 893 -13.19 10.44 -19.06
CA GLN A 893 -12.18 10.79 -20.05
C GLN A 893 -11.94 9.67 -21.07
N GLU A 894 -11.99 8.40 -20.66
CA GLU A 894 -11.93 7.24 -21.57
C GLU A 894 -13.03 7.28 -22.64
N LYS A 895 -14.19 7.85 -22.32
CA LYS A 895 -15.31 8.08 -23.25
C LYS A 895 -15.33 9.49 -23.85
N SER A 896 -14.20 10.20 -23.79
CA SER A 896 -14.04 11.58 -24.29
C SER A 896 -14.97 12.61 -23.63
N LEU A 897 -15.35 12.38 -22.37
CA LEU A 897 -16.23 13.26 -21.61
C LEU A 897 -15.44 14.02 -20.53
N ASP A 898 -15.10 15.28 -20.78
CA ASP A 898 -14.43 16.16 -19.82
C ASP A 898 -15.47 16.94 -19.00
N LEU A 899 -15.72 16.47 -17.77
CA LEU A 899 -16.69 17.10 -16.87
C LEU A 899 -16.13 18.26 -16.05
N ASN A 900 -14.87 18.65 -16.26
CA ASN A 900 -14.28 19.82 -15.60
C ASN A 900 -14.37 19.74 -14.06
N LEU A 901 -14.17 18.54 -13.50
CA LEU A 901 -14.09 18.35 -12.06
C LEU A 901 -12.88 19.08 -11.46
N VAL A 902 -12.98 19.42 -10.17
CA VAL A 902 -11.88 20.02 -9.39
C VAL A 902 -11.57 19.10 -8.18
N PRO A 903 -10.83 18.00 -8.39
CA PRO A 903 -10.34 17.15 -7.30
C PRO A 903 -9.13 17.82 -6.64
N TYR A 904 -9.39 18.74 -5.71
CA TYR A 904 -8.35 19.49 -4.98
C TYR A 904 -7.51 18.58 -4.08
N GLY A 905 -6.27 18.97 -3.81
CA GLY A 905 -5.35 18.22 -2.96
C GLY A 905 -5.86 18.08 -1.52
N CYS A 906 -5.88 16.85 -1.01
CA CYS A 906 -6.19 16.54 0.37
C CYS A 906 -5.36 15.35 0.82
N ILE A 907 -4.68 15.48 1.96
CA ILE A 907 -3.84 14.39 2.48
C ILE A 907 -3.83 14.37 4.01
N SER A 908 -4.03 13.18 4.57
CA SER A 908 -3.80 12.87 5.97
C SER A 908 -2.30 12.74 6.21
N THR A 909 -1.79 13.45 7.22
CA THR A 909 -0.35 13.50 7.54
C THR A 909 -0.03 12.82 8.89
N GLY A 910 -1.07 12.33 9.58
CA GLY A 910 -0.98 11.71 10.89
C GLY A 910 -2.37 11.46 11.48
N TYR A 911 -2.43 11.09 12.77
CA TYR A 911 -3.70 10.84 13.44
C TYR A 911 -4.53 12.12 13.59
N ASN A 912 -5.69 12.18 12.93
CA ASN A 912 -6.61 13.32 12.91
C ASN A 912 -5.96 14.66 12.52
N ILE A 913 -4.94 14.63 11.66
CA ILE A 913 -4.28 15.83 11.13
C ILE A 913 -4.03 15.71 9.63
N GLY A 914 -4.09 16.83 8.91
CA GLY A 914 -3.74 16.85 7.50
C GLY A 914 -3.85 18.20 6.83
N MET A 915 -3.58 18.19 5.53
CA MET A 915 -3.48 19.38 4.69
C MET A 915 -4.47 19.31 3.54
N ILE A 916 -5.11 20.45 3.27
CA ILE A 916 -6.07 20.62 2.17
C ILE A 916 -5.61 21.81 1.31
N GLU A 917 -5.66 21.64 -0.01
CA GLU A 917 -5.36 22.67 -0.99
C GLU A 917 -6.39 23.81 -0.95
N ILE A 918 -5.91 25.05 -1.04
CA ILE A 918 -6.77 26.21 -1.27
C ILE A 918 -6.93 26.41 -2.77
N VAL A 919 -8.13 26.10 -3.28
CA VAL A 919 -8.51 26.40 -4.67
C VAL A 919 -8.61 27.92 -4.85
N ARG A 920 -7.82 28.46 -5.78
CA ARG A 920 -7.76 29.90 -6.07
C ARG A 920 -8.98 30.39 -6.84
N ASP A 921 -9.23 31.70 -6.72
CA ASP A 921 -10.30 32.41 -7.41
C ASP A 921 -11.67 31.73 -7.29
N ALA A 922 -11.93 31.16 -6.11
CA ALA A 922 -13.14 30.43 -5.79
C ALA A 922 -13.87 31.06 -4.59
N VAL A 923 -15.19 31.00 -4.63
CA VAL A 923 -16.07 31.48 -3.55
C VAL A 923 -17.14 30.43 -3.25
N THR A 924 -17.60 30.36 -1.99
CA THR A 924 -18.75 29.53 -1.65
C THR A 924 -20.03 30.15 -2.22
N ILE A 925 -21.00 29.31 -2.59
CA ILE A 925 -22.31 29.78 -3.07
C ILE A 925 -22.99 30.66 -2.00
N ALA A 926 -22.84 30.33 -0.72
CA ALA A 926 -23.35 31.15 0.39
C ALA A 926 -22.72 32.54 0.45
N ALA A 927 -21.40 32.66 0.25
CA ALA A 927 -20.72 33.95 0.22
C ALA A 927 -21.18 34.79 -0.98
N LEU A 928 -21.32 34.15 -2.15
CA LEU A 928 -21.83 34.79 -3.37
C LEU A 928 -23.25 35.31 -3.19
N GLN A 929 -24.16 34.48 -2.67
CA GLN A 929 -25.56 34.86 -2.42
C GLN A 929 -25.66 36.03 -1.43
N ARG A 930 -24.81 36.06 -0.40
CA ARG A 930 -24.71 37.19 0.52
C ARG A 930 -24.25 38.48 -0.16
N ILE A 931 -23.28 38.40 -1.07
CA ILE A 931 -22.80 39.56 -1.85
C ILE A 931 -23.93 40.13 -2.73
N GLN A 932 -24.71 39.27 -3.40
CA GLN A 932 -25.71 39.69 -4.39
C GLN A 932 -27.10 40.02 -3.83
N GLY A 933 -27.44 39.53 -2.63
CA GLY A 933 -28.80 39.62 -2.09
C GLY A 933 -28.91 39.64 -0.57
N GLY A 934 -27.80 39.80 0.18
CA GLY A 934 -27.83 39.85 1.65
C GLY A 934 -28.36 38.55 2.28
N THR A 935 -29.11 38.66 3.38
CA THR A 935 -29.64 37.50 4.11
C THR A 935 -30.77 36.75 3.39
N THR A 936 -31.40 37.36 2.37
CA THR A 936 -32.40 36.72 1.51
C THR A 936 -31.82 36.23 0.18
N GLY A 937 -30.50 36.37 -0.02
CA GLY A 937 -29.82 36.02 -1.27
C GLY A 937 -30.00 34.57 -1.72
N ALA A 938 -30.27 33.63 -0.80
CA ALA A 938 -30.54 32.23 -1.14
C ALA A 938 -31.81 32.01 -1.99
N PHE A 939 -32.75 32.96 -1.98
CA PHE A 939 -33.97 32.92 -2.82
C PHE A 939 -33.86 33.77 -4.10
N LYS A 940 -32.72 34.45 -4.29
CA LYS A 940 -32.47 35.25 -5.48
C LYS A 940 -31.88 34.36 -6.58
N ASN A 941 -32.76 33.80 -7.40
CA ASN A 941 -32.40 32.78 -8.40
C ASN A 941 -31.46 33.28 -9.52
N ASP A 942 -31.29 34.58 -9.70
CA ASP A 942 -30.39 35.19 -10.70
C ASP A 942 -29.01 35.55 -10.11
N ALA A 943 -28.78 35.37 -8.80
CA ALA A 943 -27.57 35.81 -8.12
C ALA A 943 -26.31 35.14 -8.68
N LEU A 944 -26.32 33.82 -8.87
CA LEU A 944 -25.18 33.08 -9.42
C LEU A 944 -24.87 33.48 -10.86
N PHE A 945 -25.92 33.62 -11.67
CA PHE A 945 -25.80 34.04 -13.07
C PHE A 945 -25.19 35.44 -13.20
N GLU A 946 -25.71 36.42 -12.44
CA GLU A 946 -25.20 37.79 -12.48
C GLU A 946 -23.77 37.89 -11.94
N TRP A 947 -23.41 37.09 -10.94
CA TRP A 947 -22.02 37.03 -10.47
C TRP A 947 -21.08 36.46 -11.54
N LEU A 948 -21.43 35.33 -12.16
CA LEU A 948 -20.63 34.71 -13.23
C LEU A 948 -20.47 35.67 -14.42
N LYS A 949 -21.56 36.30 -14.83
CA LYS A 949 -21.57 37.31 -15.89
C LYS A 949 -20.68 38.50 -15.53
N GLY A 950 -20.69 38.95 -14.27
CA GLY A 950 -19.84 40.02 -13.76
C GLY A 950 -18.34 39.70 -13.76
N LYS A 951 -17.97 38.41 -13.74
CA LYS A 951 -16.58 37.95 -13.87
C LYS A 951 -16.09 37.85 -15.32
N CYS A 952 -17.00 37.89 -16.28
CA CYS A 952 -16.71 37.68 -17.68
C CYS A 952 -16.70 39.01 -18.45
N PRO A 953 -15.53 39.56 -18.82
CA PRO A 953 -15.46 40.84 -19.51
C PRO A 953 -15.95 40.76 -20.98
N LEU A 954 -15.95 39.57 -21.57
CA LEU A 954 -16.32 39.31 -22.96
C LEU A 954 -17.38 38.20 -23.04
N GLN A 955 -18.22 38.26 -24.08
CA GLN A 955 -19.29 37.27 -24.30
C GLN A 955 -18.75 35.85 -24.54
N GLU A 956 -17.60 35.72 -25.22
CA GLU A 956 -16.95 34.42 -25.44
C GLU A 956 -16.49 33.76 -24.13
N ILE A 957 -15.92 34.55 -23.22
CA ILE A 957 -15.49 34.09 -21.89
C ILE A 957 -16.71 33.67 -21.07
N HIS A 958 -17.81 34.44 -21.15
CA HIS A 958 -19.06 34.08 -20.52
C HIS A 958 -19.62 32.75 -21.05
N TYR A 959 -19.61 32.53 -22.37
CA TYR A 959 -20.02 31.26 -22.96
C TYR A 959 -19.20 30.09 -22.42
N GLN A 960 -17.87 30.22 -22.41
CA GLN A 960 -16.98 29.18 -21.86
C GLN A 960 -17.23 28.92 -20.36
N ALA A 961 -17.47 29.97 -19.57
CA ALA A 961 -17.79 29.84 -18.15
C ALA A 961 -19.14 29.11 -17.94
N MET A 962 -20.15 29.38 -18.77
CA MET A 962 -21.43 28.65 -18.75
C MET A 962 -21.26 27.18 -19.13
N GLU A 963 -20.43 26.86 -20.13
CA GLU A 963 -20.14 25.47 -20.48
C GLU A 963 -19.43 24.72 -19.35
N ARG A 964 -18.41 25.35 -18.73
CA ARG A 964 -17.73 24.80 -17.55
C ARG A 964 -18.69 24.59 -16.40
N PHE A 965 -19.60 25.51 -16.15
CA PHE A 965 -20.64 25.38 -15.13
C PHE A 965 -21.55 24.18 -15.42
N VAL A 966 -22.07 24.05 -16.64
CA VAL A 966 -22.94 22.93 -17.03
C VAL A 966 -22.22 21.59 -16.87
N ASN A 967 -20.98 21.48 -17.36
CA ASN A 967 -20.20 20.24 -17.31
C ASN A 967 -19.86 19.84 -15.87
N SER A 968 -19.32 20.77 -15.08
CA SER A 968 -18.93 20.53 -13.68
C SER A 968 -20.15 20.28 -12.79
N CYS A 969 -21.25 21.01 -12.99
CA CYS A 969 -22.51 20.74 -12.29
C CYS A 969 -23.02 19.33 -12.62
N ALA A 970 -23.00 18.91 -13.88
CA ALA A 970 -23.41 17.55 -14.27
C ALA A 970 -22.53 16.48 -13.62
N GLY A 971 -21.20 16.66 -13.67
CA GLY A 971 -20.24 15.75 -13.04
C GLY A 971 -20.44 15.60 -11.53
N TYR A 972 -20.55 16.71 -10.79
CA TYR A 972 -20.79 16.66 -9.35
C TYR A 972 -22.20 16.17 -8.99
N CYS A 973 -23.24 16.46 -9.78
CA CYS A 973 -24.58 15.88 -9.55
C CYS A 973 -24.53 14.34 -9.63
N VAL A 974 -23.89 13.80 -10.67
CA VAL A 974 -23.75 12.34 -10.85
C VAL A 974 -22.85 11.74 -9.75
N ALA A 975 -21.68 12.33 -9.50
CA ALA A 975 -20.72 11.83 -8.52
C ALA A 975 -21.29 11.80 -7.10
N THR A 976 -21.94 12.89 -6.68
CA THR A 976 -22.52 13.00 -5.33
C THR A 976 -23.73 12.08 -5.16
N TYR A 977 -24.52 11.85 -6.22
CA TYR A 977 -25.59 10.86 -6.21
C TYR A 977 -25.04 9.44 -6.06
N VAL A 978 -24.08 9.04 -6.90
CA VAL A 978 -23.52 7.67 -6.87
C VAL A 978 -22.83 7.38 -5.54
N MET A 979 -22.02 8.32 -5.01
CA MET A 979 -21.34 8.16 -3.72
C MET A 979 -22.24 8.44 -2.51
N GLY A 980 -23.46 8.95 -2.71
CA GLY A 980 -24.39 9.29 -1.63
C GLY A 980 -23.86 10.35 -0.68
N ILE A 981 -23.26 11.41 -1.23
CA ILE A 981 -22.63 12.47 -0.43
C ILE A 981 -23.71 13.36 0.17
N GLY A 982 -23.80 13.35 1.50
CA GLY A 982 -24.78 14.08 2.28
C GLY A 982 -24.34 15.47 2.75
N ASP A 983 -25.23 16.16 3.47
CA ASP A 983 -25.02 17.49 4.08
C ASP A 983 -24.54 18.55 3.07
N ARG A 984 -25.08 18.51 1.85
CA ARG A 984 -24.75 19.47 0.79
C ARG A 984 -25.54 20.77 0.98
N HIS A 985 -24.86 21.78 1.53
CA HIS A 985 -25.37 23.15 1.64
C HIS A 985 -24.51 24.16 0.88
N ASN A 986 -25.00 25.39 0.72
CA ASN A 986 -24.34 26.45 -0.06
C ASN A 986 -22.98 26.91 0.49
N ASP A 987 -22.63 26.61 1.75
CA ASP A 987 -21.26 26.79 2.26
C ASP A 987 -20.29 25.67 1.81
N ASN A 988 -20.79 24.48 1.47
CA ASN A 988 -20.00 23.30 1.05
C ASN A 988 -19.95 23.13 -0.49
N ILE A 989 -20.47 24.12 -1.22
CA ILE A 989 -20.41 24.17 -2.68
C ILE A 989 -19.71 25.48 -3.05
N MET A 990 -18.73 25.37 -3.93
CA MET A 990 -17.91 26.47 -4.39
C MET A 990 -17.97 26.60 -5.90
N ILE A 991 -17.69 27.82 -6.37
CA ILE A 991 -17.55 28.11 -7.80
C ILE A 991 -16.32 28.97 -8.03
N THR A 992 -15.58 28.64 -9.08
CA THR A 992 -14.44 29.44 -9.56
C THR A 992 -14.89 30.61 -10.43
N ASP A 993 -14.09 31.66 -10.54
CA ASP A 993 -14.29 32.78 -11.47
C ASP A 993 -14.42 32.31 -12.94
N GLN A 994 -13.91 31.11 -13.24
CA GLN A 994 -13.96 30.46 -14.55
C GLN A 994 -15.22 29.62 -14.79
N GLY A 995 -16.13 29.51 -13.81
CA GLY A 995 -17.39 28.78 -13.92
C GLY A 995 -17.35 27.32 -13.47
N ASN A 996 -16.21 26.78 -13.02
CA ASN A 996 -16.16 25.41 -12.48
C ASN A 996 -16.84 25.37 -11.11
N LEU A 997 -17.91 24.59 -10.99
CA LEU A 997 -18.57 24.24 -9.74
C LEU A 997 -17.87 23.05 -9.10
N PHE A 998 -17.67 23.08 -7.78
CA PHE A 998 -17.11 21.94 -7.06
C PHE A 998 -17.62 21.87 -5.61
N HIS A 999 -17.57 20.67 -5.05
CA HIS A 999 -18.02 20.38 -3.70
C HIS A 999 -16.80 20.25 -2.77
N ILE A 1000 -16.94 20.69 -1.52
CA ILE A 1000 -15.92 20.59 -0.47
C ILE A 1000 -16.50 19.97 0.80
N ASP A 1001 -15.64 19.55 1.74
CA ASP A 1001 -16.03 19.01 3.05
C ASP A 1001 -16.93 17.77 2.94
N PHE A 1002 -16.33 16.58 2.77
CA PHE A 1002 -17.04 15.34 2.45
C PHE A 1002 -17.36 14.48 3.68
N GLY A 1003 -17.73 15.11 4.79
CA GLY A 1003 -17.95 14.43 6.07
C GLY A 1003 -19.16 13.49 6.16
N HIS A 1004 -19.96 13.33 5.09
CA HIS A 1004 -21.14 12.46 5.02
C HIS A 1004 -21.20 11.71 3.67
N ILE A 1005 -21.07 10.38 3.65
CA ILE A 1005 -21.06 9.53 2.44
C ILE A 1005 -22.00 8.31 2.51
N LEU A 1006 -22.25 7.66 1.36
CA LEU A 1006 -23.02 6.41 1.21
C LEU A 1006 -24.45 6.47 1.75
N GLY A 1007 -25.07 7.66 1.67
CA GLY A 1007 -26.44 7.89 2.13
C GLY A 1007 -26.56 8.11 3.65
N ASN A 1008 -25.44 8.22 4.37
CA ASN A 1008 -25.45 8.71 5.74
C ASN A 1008 -25.82 10.21 5.73
N THR A 1009 -26.89 10.56 6.43
CA THR A 1009 -27.45 11.92 6.39
C THR A 1009 -27.65 12.48 7.79
N LYS A 1010 -27.43 13.81 7.94
CA LYS A 1010 -27.77 14.51 9.18
C LYS A 1010 -29.28 14.61 9.34
N ARG A 1011 -29.77 14.23 10.53
CA ARG A 1011 -31.17 14.42 10.94
C ARG A 1011 -31.32 15.70 11.77
N PHE A 1012 -32.38 16.45 11.54
CA PHE A 1012 -32.75 17.60 12.37
C PHE A 1012 -34.21 17.43 12.82
N LEU A 1013 -34.45 17.44 14.13
CA LEU A 1013 -35.77 17.19 14.74
C LEU A 1013 -36.46 15.90 14.22
N GLY A 1014 -35.69 14.83 13.98
CA GLY A 1014 -36.22 13.54 13.51
C GLY A 1014 -36.50 13.45 11.99
N VAL A 1015 -36.33 14.53 11.23
CA VAL A 1015 -36.48 14.54 9.77
C VAL A 1015 -35.10 14.59 9.11
N SER A 1016 -34.91 13.83 8.02
CA SER A 1016 -33.67 13.94 7.23
C SER A 1016 -33.55 15.33 6.63
N ARG A 1017 -32.35 15.93 6.73
CA ARG A 1017 -32.06 17.22 6.08
C ARG A 1017 -32.08 17.12 4.56
N GLU A 1018 -31.84 15.93 4.00
CA GLU A 1018 -31.82 15.69 2.57
C GLU A 1018 -33.19 15.27 2.06
N ARG A 1019 -33.75 16.08 1.16
CA ARG A 1019 -35.06 15.88 0.54
C ARG A 1019 -34.98 15.54 -0.95
N VAL A 1020 -33.79 15.70 -1.52
CA VAL A 1020 -33.48 15.47 -2.94
C VAL A 1020 -32.27 14.54 -3.06
N PRO A 1021 -32.18 13.74 -4.14
CA PRO A 1021 -31.07 12.78 -4.33
C PRO A 1021 -29.72 13.46 -4.60
N PHE A 1022 -29.71 14.68 -5.13
CA PHE A 1022 -28.52 15.52 -5.28
C PHE A 1022 -28.94 17.00 -5.39
N VAL A 1023 -27.97 17.92 -5.28
CA VAL A 1023 -28.26 19.36 -5.31
C VAL A 1023 -28.44 19.84 -6.75
N LEU A 1024 -29.65 20.25 -7.08
CA LEU A 1024 -29.99 21.02 -8.28
C LEU A 1024 -31.01 22.10 -7.89
N THR A 1025 -30.53 23.29 -7.58
CA THR A 1025 -31.38 24.38 -7.07
C THR A 1025 -31.95 25.25 -8.18
N PRO A 1026 -33.01 26.03 -7.92
CA PRO A 1026 -33.50 27.05 -8.85
C PRO A 1026 -32.44 28.07 -9.31
N ASP A 1027 -31.46 28.38 -8.46
CA ASP A 1027 -30.29 29.21 -8.79
C ASP A 1027 -29.44 28.55 -9.90
N PHE A 1028 -29.18 27.25 -9.80
CA PHE A 1028 -28.43 26.50 -10.83
C PHE A 1028 -29.23 26.35 -12.13
N LEU A 1029 -30.54 26.09 -12.02
CA LEU A 1029 -31.44 26.01 -13.18
C LEU A 1029 -31.52 27.34 -13.93
N TYR A 1030 -31.48 28.47 -13.22
CA TYR A 1030 -31.47 29.79 -13.83
C TYR A 1030 -30.22 30.03 -14.67
N VAL A 1031 -29.04 29.65 -14.17
CA VAL A 1031 -27.77 29.71 -14.94
C VAL A 1031 -27.89 28.89 -16.24
N MET A 1032 -28.58 27.75 -16.19
CA MET A 1032 -28.87 26.93 -17.36
C MET A 1032 -30.05 27.43 -18.20
N GLY A 1033 -30.61 28.62 -17.94
CA GLY A 1033 -31.73 29.19 -18.68
C GLY A 1033 -33.08 28.49 -18.48
N ARG A 1034 -33.20 27.58 -17.50
CA ARG A 1034 -34.44 26.84 -17.20
C ARG A 1034 -35.29 27.60 -16.17
N ILE A 1035 -35.97 28.63 -16.64
CA ILE A 1035 -36.83 29.50 -15.82
C ILE A 1035 -38.28 29.04 -15.94
N LYS A 1036 -38.96 28.74 -14.83
CA LYS A 1036 -40.39 28.31 -14.80
C LYS A 1036 -40.70 27.15 -15.76
N GLY A 1037 -39.78 26.18 -15.86
CA GLY A 1037 -39.95 24.99 -16.71
C GLY A 1037 -39.83 25.22 -18.22
N GLN A 1038 -39.41 26.41 -18.66
CA GLN A 1038 -39.17 26.68 -20.08
C GLN A 1038 -38.06 25.80 -20.65
N PRO A 1039 -38.16 25.38 -21.93
CA PRO A 1039 -37.11 24.61 -22.58
C PRO A 1039 -35.84 25.43 -22.69
N SER A 1040 -34.69 24.80 -22.42
CA SER A 1040 -33.38 25.40 -22.55
C SER A 1040 -32.38 24.40 -23.12
N LEU A 1041 -31.56 24.87 -24.07
CA LEU A 1041 -30.49 24.08 -24.68
C LEU A 1041 -29.42 23.69 -23.66
N TYR A 1042 -29.05 24.57 -22.74
CA TYR A 1042 -28.08 24.25 -21.69
C TYR A 1042 -28.61 23.19 -20.74
N PHE A 1043 -29.90 23.24 -20.40
CA PHE A 1043 -30.48 22.21 -19.54
C PHE A 1043 -30.64 20.87 -20.26
N GLN A 1044 -30.96 20.87 -21.56
CA GLN A 1044 -30.95 19.64 -22.35
C GLN A 1044 -29.54 19.04 -22.39
N LYS A 1045 -28.52 19.85 -22.69
CA LYS A 1045 -27.10 19.46 -22.64
C LYS A 1045 -26.72 18.90 -21.26
N PHE A 1046 -27.13 19.56 -20.17
CA PHE A 1046 -26.93 19.08 -18.81
C PHE A 1046 -27.53 17.68 -18.61
N ARG A 1047 -28.79 17.44 -19.02
CA ARG A 1047 -29.44 16.12 -18.90
C ARG A 1047 -28.72 15.04 -19.70
N ASP A 1048 -28.29 15.36 -20.92
CA ASP A 1048 -27.59 14.43 -21.80
C ASP A 1048 -26.22 14.04 -21.20
N ILE A 1049 -25.47 15.04 -20.70
CA ILE A 1049 -24.19 14.82 -20.02
C ILE A 1049 -24.38 13.98 -18.75
N CYS A 1050 -25.34 14.34 -17.89
CA CYS A 1050 -25.70 13.58 -16.69
C CYS A 1050 -26.01 12.11 -17.01
N THR A 1051 -26.76 11.86 -18.09
CA THR A 1051 -27.11 10.50 -18.53
C THR A 1051 -25.87 9.73 -18.98
N GLN A 1052 -25.04 10.33 -19.83
CA GLN A 1052 -23.82 9.69 -20.32
C GLN A 1052 -22.83 9.39 -19.19
N ALA A 1053 -22.64 10.35 -18.27
CA ALA A 1053 -21.77 10.22 -17.12
C ALA A 1053 -22.25 9.10 -16.17
N TYR A 1054 -23.55 9.06 -15.84
CA TYR A 1054 -24.14 8.04 -14.98
C TYR A 1054 -24.00 6.63 -15.57
N LEU A 1055 -24.36 6.44 -16.84
CA LEU A 1055 -24.25 5.14 -17.51
C LEU A 1055 -22.79 4.67 -17.62
N SER A 1056 -21.84 5.61 -17.70
CA SER A 1056 -20.41 5.29 -17.74
C SER A 1056 -19.85 4.83 -16.41
N LEU A 1057 -20.31 5.41 -15.30
CA LEU A 1057 -19.99 4.90 -13.97
C LEU A 1057 -20.65 3.54 -13.73
N ARG A 1058 -21.88 3.36 -14.19
CA ARG A 1058 -22.61 2.09 -14.10
C ARG A 1058 -21.90 0.94 -14.80
N SER A 1059 -21.32 1.15 -15.98
CA SER A 1059 -20.51 0.13 -16.66
C SER A 1059 -19.24 -0.28 -15.88
N HIS A 1060 -18.87 0.48 -14.84
CA HIS A 1060 -17.73 0.23 -13.95
C HIS A 1060 -18.16 0.03 -12.49
N SER A 1061 -19.42 -0.38 -12.23
CA SER A 1061 -19.96 -0.47 -10.88
C SER A 1061 -19.15 -1.41 -9.98
N ARG A 1062 -18.66 -2.53 -10.52
CA ARG A 1062 -17.79 -3.45 -9.79
C ARG A 1062 -16.52 -2.77 -9.27
N LEU A 1063 -15.85 -1.97 -10.09
CA LEU A 1063 -14.65 -1.24 -9.67
C LEU A 1063 -14.98 -0.29 -8.52
N LEU A 1064 -16.03 0.53 -8.66
CA LEU A 1064 -16.43 1.49 -7.63
C LEU A 1064 -16.78 0.78 -6.31
N VAL A 1065 -17.58 -0.29 -6.38
CA VAL A 1065 -17.94 -1.10 -5.20
C VAL A 1065 -16.69 -1.71 -4.55
N THR A 1066 -15.75 -2.24 -5.35
CA THR A 1066 -14.49 -2.79 -4.83
C THR A 1066 -13.66 -1.73 -4.13
N LEU A 1067 -13.51 -0.52 -4.70
CA LEU A 1067 -12.72 0.55 -4.10
C LEU A 1067 -13.23 0.96 -2.71
N PHE A 1068 -14.55 1.13 -2.56
CA PHE A 1068 -15.15 1.41 -1.25
C PHE A 1068 -15.07 0.21 -0.31
N SER A 1069 -15.24 -1.01 -0.82
CA SER A 1069 -15.15 -2.24 0.00
C SER A 1069 -13.76 -2.43 0.61
N LEU A 1070 -12.69 -2.15 -0.14
CA LEU A 1070 -11.31 -2.23 0.37
C LEU A 1070 -11.02 -1.15 1.42
N MET A 1071 -11.76 -0.05 1.39
CA MET A 1071 -11.61 1.05 2.35
C MET A 1071 -12.35 0.80 3.66
N LEU A 1072 -13.22 -0.22 3.75
CA LEU A 1072 -13.81 -0.59 5.03
C LEU A 1072 -12.71 -0.90 6.09
N LEU A 1073 -11.52 -1.33 5.66
CA LEU A 1073 -10.34 -1.60 6.51
C LEU A 1073 -9.78 -0.35 7.24
N THR A 1074 -10.22 0.85 6.89
CA THR A 1074 -9.70 2.12 7.43
C THR A 1074 -10.26 2.47 8.81
N GLY A 1075 -11.44 1.96 9.15
CA GLY A 1075 -12.18 2.39 10.34
C GLY A 1075 -12.81 3.78 10.19
N ILE A 1076 -13.09 4.25 8.97
CA ILE A 1076 -13.91 5.44 8.74
C ILE A 1076 -15.34 5.14 9.25
N PRO A 1077 -15.89 5.94 10.20
CA PRO A 1077 -17.18 5.63 10.84
C PRO A 1077 -18.35 5.39 9.87
N GLU A 1078 -18.40 6.15 8.79
CA GLU A 1078 -19.46 6.07 7.76
C GLU A 1078 -19.25 4.98 6.72
N LEU A 1079 -18.19 4.20 6.88
CA LEU A 1079 -17.79 3.10 6.02
C LEU A 1079 -17.53 1.87 6.90
N SER A 1080 -18.54 1.47 7.69
CA SER A 1080 -18.39 0.51 8.78
C SER A 1080 -19.00 -0.87 8.46
N ALA A 1081 -19.92 -0.95 7.51
CA ALA A 1081 -20.63 -2.18 7.20
C ALA A 1081 -20.63 -2.51 5.70
N ALA A 1082 -20.71 -3.81 5.41
CA ALA A 1082 -21.00 -4.28 4.04
C ALA A 1082 -22.38 -3.80 3.55
N GLU A 1083 -23.26 -3.41 4.47
CA GLU A 1083 -24.56 -2.81 4.16
C GLU A 1083 -24.40 -1.43 3.50
N ASP A 1084 -23.34 -0.67 3.81
CA ASP A 1084 -23.06 0.63 3.18
C ASP A 1084 -22.77 0.47 1.68
N MET A 1085 -22.23 -0.68 1.28
CA MET A 1085 -21.96 -0.99 -0.14
C MET A 1085 -23.25 -1.24 -0.93
N ARG A 1086 -24.37 -1.53 -0.25
CA ARG A 1086 -25.67 -1.64 -0.90
C ARG A 1086 -26.11 -0.31 -1.49
N TYR A 1087 -25.76 0.81 -0.86
CA TYR A 1087 -26.08 2.12 -1.40
C TYR A 1087 -25.54 2.30 -2.82
N LEU A 1088 -24.25 1.97 -3.06
CA LEU A 1088 -23.64 2.09 -4.38
C LEU A 1088 -24.34 1.23 -5.42
N ARG A 1089 -24.66 -0.03 -5.08
CA ARG A 1089 -25.34 -0.96 -5.99
C ARG A 1089 -26.76 -0.49 -6.31
N ASP A 1090 -27.46 0.02 -5.30
CA ASP A 1090 -28.81 0.57 -5.44
C ASP A 1090 -28.77 1.86 -6.27
N ALA A 1091 -27.83 2.77 -6.01
CA ALA A 1091 -27.69 4.03 -6.75
C ALA A 1091 -27.35 3.79 -8.23
N LEU A 1092 -26.54 2.77 -8.54
CA LEU A 1092 -26.17 2.39 -9.91
C LEU A 1092 -27.20 1.47 -10.60
N GLN A 1093 -28.22 1.00 -9.86
CA GLN A 1093 -29.23 0.06 -10.35
C GLN A 1093 -28.58 -1.17 -11.00
N ASP A 1094 -27.63 -1.80 -10.29
CA ASP A 1094 -26.82 -2.92 -10.79
C ASP A 1094 -27.67 -4.15 -11.17
N ASP A 1095 -28.83 -4.32 -10.53
CA ASP A 1095 -29.77 -5.42 -10.74
C ASP A 1095 -30.68 -5.25 -11.99
N LYS A 1096 -30.66 -4.07 -12.62
CA LYS A 1096 -31.58 -3.73 -13.72
C LYS A 1096 -30.88 -3.67 -15.08
N GLY A 1097 -31.67 -3.61 -16.16
CA GLY A 1097 -31.16 -3.29 -17.49
C GLY A 1097 -30.78 -1.81 -17.64
N GLU A 1098 -29.93 -1.49 -18.61
CA GLU A 1098 -29.42 -0.13 -18.85
C GLU A 1098 -30.54 0.90 -19.07
N ASP A 1099 -31.56 0.56 -19.87
CA ASP A 1099 -32.70 1.45 -20.12
C ASP A 1099 -33.48 1.79 -18.83
N SER A 1100 -33.70 0.79 -17.97
CA SER A 1100 -34.39 1.01 -16.70
C SER A 1100 -33.55 1.84 -15.73
N ALA A 1101 -32.23 1.66 -15.72
CA ALA A 1101 -31.31 2.48 -14.93
C ALA A 1101 -31.29 3.93 -15.42
N ARG A 1102 -31.30 4.16 -16.74
CA ARG A 1102 -31.44 5.50 -17.34
C ARG A 1102 -32.73 6.18 -16.92
N ASP A 1103 -33.86 5.47 -17.05
CA ASP A 1103 -35.18 6.02 -16.71
C ASP A 1103 -35.28 6.33 -15.21
N HIS A 1104 -34.71 5.47 -14.36
CA HIS A 1104 -34.60 5.73 -12.92
C HIS A 1104 -33.82 7.03 -12.65
N PHE A 1105 -32.67 7.22 -13.28
CA PHE A 1105 -31.86 8.42 -13.07
C PHE A 1105 -32.55 9.69 -13.59
N HIS A 1106 -33.30 9.60 -14.71
CA HIS A 1106 -34.14 10.71 -15.19
C HIS A 1106 -35.23 11.09 -14.18
N GLN A 1107 -35.83 10.12 -13.50
CA GLN A 1107 -36.78 10.38 -12.41
C GLN A 1107 -36.11 11.12 -11.23
N GLN A 1108 -34.85 10.80 -10.91
CA GLN A 1108 -34.09 11.52 -9.88
C GLN A 1108 -33.86 12.99 -10.27
N ILE A 1109 -33.50 13.27 -11.52
CA ILE A 1109 -33.36 14.65 -12.04
C ILE A 1109 -34.69 15.40 -11.92
N ALA A 1110 -35.80 14.79 -12.35
CA ALA A 1110 -37.12 15.41 -12.28
C ALA A 1110 -37.54 15.72 -10.83
N LYS A 1111 -37.25 14.80 -9.89
CA LYS A 1111 -37.50 15.01 -8.46
C LYS A 1111 -36.69 16.17 -7.89
N CYS A 1112 -35.42 16.32 -8.29
CA CYS A 1112 -34.61 17.47 -7.89
C CYS A 1112 -35.18 18.79 -8.41
N GLU A 1113 -35.66 18.83 -9.65
CA GLU A 1113 -36.28 20.03 -10.23
C GLU A 1113 -37.56 20.43 -9.47
N GLU A 1114 -38.42 19.45 -9.15
CA GLU A 1114 -39.67 19.69 -8.42
C GLU A 1114 -39.44 20.18 -6.98
N LEU A 1115 -38.47 19.58 -6.28
CA LEU A 1115 -38.21 19.83 -4.86
C LEU A 1115 -37.05 20.81 -4.60
N GLY A 1116 -36.42 21.38 -5.64
CA GLY A 1116 -35.23 22.23 -5.51
C GLY A 1116 -35.42 23.46 -4.62
N TRP A 1117 -36.64 24.01 -4.54
CA TRP A 1117 -36.96 25.12 -3.64
C TRP A 1117 -36.83 24.74 -2.15
N THR A 1118 -37.04 23.47 -1.80
CA THR A 1118 -36.89 22.98 -0.42
C THR A 1118 -35.42 23.02 0.02
N VAL A 1119 -34.50 22.84 -0.92
CA VAL A 1119 -33.05 22.96 -0.70
C VAL A 1119 -32.68 24.41 -0.44
N GLN A 1120 -33.20 25.37 -1.22
CA GLN A 1120 -33.00 26.80 -0.96
C GLN A 1120 -33.56 27.24 0.40
N ALA A 1121 -34.72 26.71 0.81
CA ALA A 1121 -35.28 26.96 2.14
C ALA A 1121 -34.33 26.45 3.25
N ASN A 1122 -33.79 25.23 3.09
CA ASN A 1122 -32.79 24.69 4.01
C ASN A 1122 -31.51 25.54 4.04
N TRP A 1123 -31.02 26.01 2.88
CA TRP A 1123 -29.86 26.90 2.78
C TRP A 1123 -30.11 28.24 3.48
N TRP A 1124 -31.29 28.80 3.34
CA TRP A 1124 -31.66 30.04 4.04
C TRP A 1124 -31.72 29.84 5.56
N ILE A 1125 -32.30 28.72 6.03
CA ILE A 1125 -32.28 28.36 7.46
C ILE A 1125 -30.84 28.23 7.95
N HIS A 1126 -29.95 27.61 7.16
CA HIS A 1126 -28.53 27.51 7.48
C HIS A 1126 -27.87 28.88 7.63
N MET A 1127 -28.09 29.78 6.66
CA MET A 1127 -27.56 31.15 6.71
C MET A 1127 -28.10 31.98 7.89
N LEU A 1128 -29.38 31.83 8.23
CA LEU A 1128 -30.02 32.60 9.30
C LEU A 1128 -29.70 32.09 10.69
N ALA A 1129 -29.77 30.77 10.88
CA ALA A 1129 -29.63 30.16 12.18
C ALA A 1129 -28.18 30.20 12.67
N GLY A 1130 -27.23 30.61 11.81
CA GLY A 1130 -25.81 30.66 12.15
C GLY A 1130 -25.37 29.35 12.81
N ILE A 1131 -25.93 28.22 12.36
CA ILE A 1131 -25.64 26.89 12.91
C ILE A 1131 -24.19 26.61 12.53
N LYS A 1132 -23.30 27.06 13.43
CA LYS A 1132 -21.86 26.91 13.39
C LYS A 1132 -21.44 25.45 13.59
#